data_AF-A0A0W0Z858-F1
#
_entry.id   AF-A0A0W0Z858-F1
#
_cell.length_a   1.000
_cell.length_b   1.000
_cell.length_c   1.000
_cell.angle_alpha   90.00
_cell.angle_beta   90.00
_cell.angle_gamma   90.00
#
_symmetry.space_group_name_H-M   'P 1'
#
loop_
_entity.id
_entity.type
_entity.pdbx_description
1 polymer ?
#
loop_
_entity_poly.entity_id
_entity_poly.type
_entity_poly.pdbx_seq_one_letter_code
_entity_poly.pdbx_strand_id
1 'polypeptide(L)'
;MLVLDVQEFIAGLTKDNLTLSNIDRTLLSEFKSLFSAERTEGALISAEEQQTLLHLFKRRWDAIKDGPLDYTFHSSEANRIWISLAEKLAEKLEINYLEILIPVIDNKVDPEIFSHLRQLPDPRSLLLGEDDKTWHRVQGIFQLSQKSEKLLAIYDDAKKMQLRALSIKELFRLREKQGEELAFSLNNENYRNIWDFLVKDVAPSLNKSNQCPHQLLVCLMELLDGFQKEKPEALQVCLKNIHHAMMDCSLTEVNCFYGIKLGDEENTFYLFELLTECWQGSENLADKLQLLAQYVAGQNPALISSNEHITPAYEHMRAGPYFTIRELRDLLDRLPVSFDFELQMDVIKLRSLACSTDKINEEIIEKLRDIFACRWRLVIDTPSDYTRLQTGENKSWIALAQHLAGSGYVDKNYYRLLMPTVTHDEEFINRDSLTAYPLSSFIVSEDHQKLIHLPHCHKYYLARGTFYNCNSHPPVPLTVKEAKRLLAADSDLYKIYIEAEKTPDPAISKSTVEAVRTLVNASLYPIGLYYGKEYNDQQMEQALDAYTNFMEFVGELPESEYEALYQQRIVYHAQRYSFAEIMTKIQNGKDNECVAVYSQYLAKLVLDYDPNAEFKSEITRKCEIDKARTQSARKVYRDCNVEQEEAIRRSLILFISLLTHPFKYLPGTGEQIEEWDNSNRVTRTGKLIFDNLKESLIDNEARNIRFVYSFVIDKIIKPARNESWLFTFFSRSTDTDKWLKSIINDSLFNSDETPCFEPEHLVIVLSELVERDPDFRPVLDDFIEELIQTMAQRENRYRIMVRCNVKLIELFRHFEKHNQFEKKGILDVLNKSRERTTSTELMSKTVAFLQRKLTTRLSFNDKEQRLFHFEWDIDYYKSKSYPYPIRNLLETFQNRCKSMLDSNPGLQRSIHTYLERFDSLVQPREMTCDFRP
;
A
#
# COMPACT_ATOMS: atom_id res chain seq x y z
N MET A 1 17.69 -22.89 58.80
CA MET A 1 18.09 -24.22 58.27
C MET A 1 19.26 -24.69 59.11
N LEU A 2 19.35 -25.98 59.43
CA LEU A 2 20.46 -26.49 60.22
C LEU A 2 21.66 -26.73 59.30
N VAL A 3 22.87 -26.51 59.80
CA VAL A 3 24.11 -26.93 59.08
C VAL A 3 24.07 -28.43 58.76
N LEU A 4 23.40 -29.22 59.61
CA LEU A 4 23.15 -30.66 59.40
C LEU A 4 22.43 -30.94 58.07
N ASP A 5 21.48 -30.11 57.66
CA ASP A 5 20.74 -30.30 56.40
C ASP A 5 21.68 -30.20 55.18
N VAL A 6 22.68 -29.31 55.25
CA VAL A 6 23.71 -29.16 54.21
C VAL A 6 24.70 -30.33 54.26
N GLN A 7 25.03 -30.82 55.46
CA GLN A 7 25.89 -31.99 55.63
C GLN A 7 25.23 -33.28 55.09
N GLU A 8 23.93 -33.45 55.28
CA GLU A 8 23.14 -34.53 54.67
C GLU A 8 23.16 -34.45 53.14
N PHE A 9 23.03 -33.25 52.58
CA PHE A 9 23.17 -33.02 51.15
C PHE A 9 24.57 -33.39 50.63
N ILE A 10 25.63 -32.98 51.33
CA ILE A 10 27.02 -33.34 50.99
C ILE A 10 27.20 -34.86 51.03
N ALA A 11 26.67 -35.53 52.06
CA ALA A 11 26.73 -36.99 52.19
C ALA A 11 25.95 -37.69 51.06
N GLY A 12 24.76 -37.17 50.72
CA GLY A 12 23.93 -37.66 49.62
C GLY A 12 24.65 -37.62 48.27
N LEU A 13 25.31 -36.50 47.95
CA LEU A 13 26.08 -36.36 46.71
C LEU A 13 27.41 -37.14 46.73
N THR A 14 27.92 -37.55 47.89
CA THR A 14 29.19 -38.29 48.03
C THR A 14 29.01 -39.82 47.98
N LYS A 15 27.78 -40.33 47.81
CA LYS A 15 27.54 -41.78 47.71
C LYS A 15 28.29 -42.40 46.52
N ASP A 16 29.00 -43.51 46.76
CA ASP A 16 29.92 -44.14 45.80
C ASP A 16 29.30 -44.57 44.46
N ASN A 17 27.98 -44.76 44.41
CA ASN A 17 27.26 -45.19 43.20
C ASN A 17 26.65 -44.03 42.38
N LEU A 18 26.79 -42.77 42.83
CA LEU A 18 26.19 -41.62 42.17
C LEU A 18 27.15 -40.98 41.15
N THR A 19 26.82 -41.06 39.87
CA THR A 19 27.59 -40.39 38.81
C THR A 19 27.27 -38.88 38.79
N LEU A 20 28.16 -38.08 39.37
CA LEU A 20 28.04 -36.62 39.35
C LEU A 20 28.60 -36.01 38.05
N SER A 21 27.94 -34.95 37.59
CA SER A 21 28.41 -34.07 36.52
C SER A 21 29.62 -33.23 36.96
N ASN A 22 30.34 -32.65 35.99
CA ASN A 22 31.48 -31.77 36.30
C ASN A 22 31.08 -30.55 37.15
N ILE A 23 29.91 -29.96 36.87
CA ILE A 23 29.40 -28.84 37.65
C ILE A 23 29.02 -29.29 39.07
N ASP A 24 28.34 -30.42 39.22
CA ASP A 24 27.97 -30.94 40.55
C ASP A 24 29.19 -31.27 41.41
N ARG A 25 30.27 -31.82 40.82
CA ARG A 25 31.54 -32.07 41.52
C ARG A 25 32.21 -30.78 41.98
N THR A 26 32.19 -29.75 41.12
CA THR A 26 32.77 -28.44 41.42
C THR A 26 31.99 -27.77 42.55
N LEU A 27 30.66 -27.77 42.47
CA LEU A 27 29.83 -27.20 43.54
C LEU A 27 29.98 -28.02 44.84
N LEU A 28 30.03 -29.35 44.76
CA LEU A 28 30.23 -30.21 45.95
C LEU A 28 31.54 -29.91 46.69
N SER A 29 32.63 -29.59 45.98
CA SER A 29 33.90 -29.22 46.63
C SER A 29 33.79 -27.86 47.33
N GLU A 30 33.07 -26.90 46.74
CA GLU A 30 32.76 -25.61 47.36
C GLU A 30 31.88 -25.80 48.61
N PHE A 31 30.83 -26.61 48.53
CA PHE A 31 30.00 -27.01 49.68
C PHE A 31 30.84 -27.63 50.79
N LYS A 32 31.74 -28.57 50.46
CA LYS A 32 32.67 -29.17 51.43
C LYS A 32 33.58 -28.10 52.03
N SER A 33 34.14 -27.19 51.25
CA SER A 33 35.01 -26.14 51.79
C SER A 33 34.30 -25.20 52.78
N LEU A 34 33.03 -24.86 52.50
CA LEU A 34 32.23 -23.95 53.31
C LEU A 34 31.68 -24.60 54.59
N PHE A 35 31.35 -25.90 54.55
CA PHE A 35 30.63 -26.59 55.62
C PHE A 35 31.37 -27.80 56.23
N SER A 36 32.67 -27.99 55.95
CA SER A 36 33.50 -29.10 56.47
C SER A 36 33.96 -28.96 57.92
N ALA A 37 33.81 -27.80 58.55
CA ALA A 37 34.19 -27.63 59.95
C ALA A 37 33.24 -28.42 60.87
N GLU A 38 33.77 -29.05 61.93
CA GLU A 38 33.01 -29.63 63.05
C GLU A 38 32.18 -28.52 63.72
N ARG A 39 31.01 -28.22 63.15
CA ARG A 39 30.03 -27.30 63.73
C ARG A 39 29.12 -28.11 64.64
N THR A 40 28.87 -27.57 65.83
CA THR A 40 27.99 -28.18 66.85
C THR A 40 26.63 -28.54 66.27
N GLU A 41 26.11 -29.72 66.66
CA GLU A 41 24.72 -30.13 66.42
C GLU A 41 23.78 -28.97 66.80
N GLY A 42 22.95 -28.52 65.84
CA GLY A 42 22.02 -27.40 66.04
C GLY A 42 22.50 -26.03 65.51
N ALA A 43 23.71 -25.91 64.95
CA ALA A 43 24.17 -24.66 64.35
C ALA A 43 23.28 -24.21 63.18
N LEU A 44 22.84 -22.95 63.21
CA LEU A 44 22.05 -22.32 62.15
C LEU A 44 22.97 -21.74 61.06
N ILE A 45 22.51 -21.78 59.82
CA ILE A 45 23.18 -21.12 58.69
C ILE A 45 22.97 -19.60 58.78
N SER A 46 24.06 -18.83 58.73
CA SER A 46 24.05 -17.37 58.75
C SER A 46 23.44 -16.76 57.48
N ALA A 47 23.09 -15.47 57.51
CA ALA A 47 22.52 -14.77 56.35
C ALA A 47 23.50 -14.72 55.15
N GLU A 48 24.80 -14.58 55.41
CA GLU A 48 25.84 -14.57 54.37
C GLU A 48 26.01 -15.95 53.72
N GLU A 49 25.94 -17.01 54.51
CA GLU A 49 25.96 -18.39 54.01
C GLU A 49 24.68 -18.72 53.24
N GLN A 50 23.51 -18.20 53.64
CA GLN A 50 22.27 -18.35 52.88
C GLN A 50 22.39 -17.69 51.48
N GLN A 51 22.93 -16.47 51.41
CA GLN A 51 23.19 -15.80 50.12
C GLN A 51 24.19 -16.59 49.27
N THR A 52 25.22 -17.17 49.90
CA THR A 52 26.18 -18.04 49.22
C THR A 52 25.51 -19.28 48.65
N LEU A 53 24.62 -19.94 49.41
CA LEU A 53 23.84 -21.09 48.93
C LEU A 53 22.96 -20.72 47.72
N LEU A 54 22.23 -19.61 47.79
CA LEU A 54 21.43 -19.12 46.66
C LEU A 54 22.30 -18.86 45.42
N HIS A 55 23.51 -18.35 45.60
CA HIS A 55 24.46 -18.16 44.50
C HIS A 55 24.92 -19.49 43.89
N LEU A 56 25.15 -20.53 44.70
CA LEU A 56 25.49 -21.88 44.22
C LEU A 56 24.34 -22.51 43.43
N PHE A 57 23.10 -22.36 43.90
CA PHE A 57 21.91 -22.79 43.14
C PHE A 57 21.80 -22.09 41.79
N LYS A 58 22.00 -20.77 41.76
CA LYS A 58 22.01 -20.00 40.50
C LYS A 58 23.09 -20.50 39.53
N ARG A 59 24.32 -20.69 40.01
CA ARG A 59 25.42 -21.23 39.20
C ARG A 59 25.11 -22.62 38.65
N ARG A 60 24.45 -23.47 39.44
CA ARG A 60 24.00 -24.77 38.95
C ARG A 60 22.95 -24.61 37.86
N TRP A 61 21.92 -23.79 38.09
CA TRP A 61 20.87 -23.54 37.10
C TRP A 61 21.45 -23.07 35.76
N ASP A 62 22.33 -22.07 35.79
CA ASP A 62 22.97 -21.52 34.59
C ASP A 62 23.76 -22.59 33.80
N ALA A 63 24.24 -23.63 34.47
CA ALA A 63 25.02 -24.72 33.88
C ALA A 63 24.17 -25.93 33.43
N ILE A 64 22.97 -26.13 33.98
CA ILE A 64 22.13 -27.31 33.68
C ILE A 64 20.90 -27.00 32.82
N LYS A 65 20.50 -25.72 32.72
CA LYS A 65 19.30 -25.31 31.97
C LYS A 65 19.34 -25.82 30.53
N ASP A 66 18.20 -26.30 30.05
CA ASP A 66 18.04 -26.91 28.72
C ASP A 66 19.00 -28.10 28.44
N GLY A 67 19.61 -28.66 29.47
CA GLY A 67 20.51 -29.83 29.40
C GLY A 67 19.92 -31.07 30.07
N PRO A 68 20.62 -32.22 30.01
CA PRO A 68 20.12 -33.49 30.56
C PRO A 68 19.87 -33.50 32.08
N LEU A 69 20.39 -32.49 32.80
CA LEU A 69 20.25 -32.33 34.25
C LEU A 69 19.25 -31.23 34.63
N ASP A 70 18.56 -30.64 33.66
CA ASP A 70 17.52 -29.64 33.93
C ASP A 70 16.45 -30.21 34.88
N TYR A 71 16.13 -29.48 35.95
CA TYR A 71 15.13 -29.88 36.93
C TYR A 71 13.75 -30.14 36.32
N THR A 72 13.43 -29.41 35.24
CA THR A 72 12.13 -29.47 34.57
C THR A 72 12.03 -30.62 33.57
N PHE A 73 13.14 -31.30 33.23
CA PHE A 73 13.17 -32.41 32.28
C PHE A 73 13.12 -33.76 32.97
N HIS A 74 14.02 -33.98 33.95
CA HIS A 74 14.21 -35.30 34.55
C HIS A 74 14.54 -35.24 36.04
N SER A 75 14.00 -36.19 36.81
CA SER A 75 14.22 -36.32 38.26
C SER A 75 15.38 -37.27 38.59
N SER A 76 16.58 -36.96 38.05
CA SER A 76 17.80 -37.73 38.36
C SER A 76 18.05 -37.81 39.87
N GLU A 77 18.76 -38.83 40.32
CA GLU A 77 19.07 -38.98 41.76
C GLU A 77 19.81 -37.74 42.30
N ALA A 78 20.72 -37.15 41.51
CA ALA A 78 21.36 -35.88 41.82
C ALA A 78 20.34 -34.73 41.93
N ASN A 79 19.41 -34.59 40.96
CA ASN A 79 18.37 -33.56 41.01
C ASN A 79 17.47 -33.70 42.24
N ARG A 80 17.10 -34.92 42.64
CA ARG A 80 16.30 -35.15 43.86
C ARG A 80 17.01 -34.66 45.12
N ILE A 81 18.33 -34.86 45.22
CA ILE A 81 19.14 -34.38 46.35
C ILE A 81 19.17 -32.84 46.37
N TRP A 82 19.33 -32.19 45.20
CA TRP A 82 19.27 -30.73 45.07
C TRP A 82 17.88 -30.14 45.37
N ILE A 83 16.82 -30.78 44.89
CA ILE A 83 15.42 -30.38 45.16
C ILE A 83 15.14 -30.46 46.66
N SER A 84 15.53 -31.56 47.33
CA SER A 84 15.33 -31.72 48.77
C SER A 84 16.06 -30.65 49.58
N LEU A 85 17.27 -30.26 49.17
CA LEU A 85 17.98 -29.15 49.80
C LEU A 85 17.24 -27.81 49.61
N ALA A 86 16.73 -27.55 48.41
CA ALA A 86 15.98 -26.34 48.11
C ALA A 86 14.67 -26.25 48.91
N GLU A 87 13.95 -27.36 49.09
CA GLU A 87 12.73 -27.41 49.92
C GLU A 87 13.03 -27.03 51.37
N LYS A 88 14.08 -27.62 51.97
CA LYS A 88 14.53 -27.28 53.33
C LYS A 88 14.97 -25.82 53.48
N LEU A 89 15.60 -25.26 52.44
CA LEU A 89 16.02 -23.85 52.43
C LEU A 89 14.83 -22.90 52.25
N ALA A 90 13.86 -23.26 51.40
CA ALA A 90 12.64 -22.52 51.12
C ALA A 90 11.79 -22.29 52.37
N GLU A 91 11.60 -23.32 53.20
CA GLU A 91 10.89 -23.22 54.49
C GLU A 91 11.46 -22.15 55.42
N LYS A 92 12.75 -21.83 55.27
CA LYS A 92 13.46 -20.88 56.14
C LYS A 92 13.54 -19.48 55.57
N LEU A 93 13.54 -19.37 54.26
CA LEU A 93 13.57 -18.10 53.54
C LEU A 93 12.16 -17.55 53.25
N GLU A 94 11.11 -18.32 53.57
CA GLU A 94 9.70 -17.97 53.28
C GLU A 94 9.41 -17.70 51.79
N ILE A 95 10.24 -18.29 50.91
CA ILE A 95 10.07 -18.29 49.45
C ILE A 95 9.73 -19.69 48.96
N ASN A 96 9.26 -19.84 47.72
CA ASN A 96 9.02 -21.16 47.15
C ASN A 96 10.34 -21.82 46.71
N TYR A 97 10.45 -23.14 46.86
CA TYR A 97 11.67 -23.88 46.51
C TYR A 97 12.01 -23.80 45.01
N LEU A 98 11.02 -23.62 44.12
CA LEU A 98 11.26 -23.41 42.69
C LEU A 98 11.95 -22.06 42.43
N GLU A 99 11.73 -21.05 43.28
CA GLU A 99 12.43 -19.76 43.19
C GLU A 99 13.92 -19.88 43.61
N ILE A 100 14.27 -20.95 44.34
CA ILE A 100 15.66 -21.29 44.68
C ILE A 100 16.28 -22.10 43.55
N LEU A 101 15.58 -23.12 43.05
CA LEU A 101 16.08 -23.99 41.98
C LEU A 101 16.23 -23.25 40.64
N ILE A 102 15.30 -22.34 40.35
CA ILE A 102 15.18 -21.60 39.09
C ILE A 102 15.05 -20.10 39.44
N PRO A 103 16.15 -19.43 39.81
CA PRO A 103 16.12 -18.07 40.34
C PRO A 103 15.80 -16.99 39.29
N VAL A 104 15.57 -17.39 38.04
CA VAL A 104 15.21 -16.50 36.92
C VAL A 104 13.69 -16.31 36.78
N ILE A 105 12.88 -17.07 37.53
CA ILE A 105 11.42 -16.98 37.47
C ILE A 105 10.91 -15.60 37.94
N ASP A 106 10.16 -14.92 37.07
CA ASP A 106 9.66 -13.56 37.34
C ASP A 106 8.19 -13.55 37.78
N ASN A 107 7.31 -14.26 37.07
CA ASN A 107 5.88 -14.30 37.39
C ASN A 107 5.57 -15.23 38.59
N LYS A 108 4.64 -14.82 39.45
CA LYS A 108 4.16 -15.67 40.58
C LYS A 108 2.92 -16.50 40.26
N VAL A 109 2.28 -16.19 39.14
CA VAL A 109 1.02 -16.75 38.68
C VAL A 109 1.18 -17.18 37.23
N ASP A 110 0.76 -18.41 36.95
CA ASP A 110 0.66 -19.00 35.63
C ASP A 110 -0.38 -18.24 34.77
N PRO A 111 -0.03 -17.77 33.57
CA PRO A 111 -0.95 -17.06 32.68
C PRO A 111 -2.15 -17.89 32.20
N GLU A 112 -2.02 -19.22 32.11
CA GLU A 112 -3.03 -20.09 31.51
C GLU A 112 -4.21 -20.41 32.43
N ILE A 113 -3.93 -20.85 33.65
CA ILE A 113 -4.95 -21.32 34.62
C ILE A 113 -4.91 -20.54 35.94
N PHE A 114 -4.14 -19.46 36.02
CA PHE A 114 -3.97 -18.61 37.21
C PHE A 114 -3.51 -19.38 38.45
N SER A 115 -2.78 -20.47 38.25
CA SER A 115 -2.22 -21.24 39.36
C SER A 115 -1.01 -20.52 39.95
N HIS A 116 -0.87 -20.58 41.28
CA HIS A 116 0.28 -19.99 41.95
C HIS A 116 1.48 -20.94 41.89
N LEU A 117 2.68 -20.38 41.75
CA LEU A 117 3.94 -21.16 41.76
C LEU A 117 4.05 -22.07 42.99
N ARG A 118 3.49 -21.62 44.13
CA ARG A 118 3.43 -22.37 45.40
C ARG A 118 2.62 -23.66 45.35
N GLN A 119 1.81 -23.86 44.33
CA GLN A 119 0.93 -25.03 44.16
C GLN A 119 1.56 -26.14 43.31
N LEU A 120 2.83 -26.01 42.92
CA LEU A 120 3.55 -26.99 42.10
C LEU A 120 4.37 -27.96 42.96
N PRO A 121 3.97 -29.24 43.06
CA PRO A 121 4.70 -30.25 43.82
C PRO A 121 5.92 -30.81 43.07
N ASP A 122 5.95 -30.70 41.73
CA ASP A 122 7.01 -31.27 40.89
C ASP A 122 7.52 -30.23 39.87
N PRO A 123 8.84 -29.93 39.84
CA PRO A 123 9.45 -29.05 38.83
C PRO A 123 9.15 -29.44 37.38
N ARG A 124 8.91 -30.73 37.09
CA ARG A 124 8.59 -31.19 35.72
C ARG A 124 7.22 -30.72 35.23
N SER A 125 6.33 -30.33 36.14
CA SER A 125 5.03 -29.71 35.80
C SER A 125 5.17 -28.27 35.28
N LEU A 126 6.36 -27.69 35.40
CA LEU A 126 6.69 -26.34 34.97
C LEU A 126 7.30 -26.35 33.56
N LEU A 127 6.89 -25.41 32.72
CA LEU A 127 7.54 -25.05 31.46
C LEU A 127 8.05 -23.62 31.57
N LEU A 128 9.32 -23.37 31.26
CA LEU A 128 9.82 -22.02 31.09
C LEU A 128 9.57 -21.54 29.66
N GLY A 129 9.09 -20.32 29.52
CA GLY A 129 8.86 -19.65 28.24
C GLY A 129 10.16 -19.29 27.53
N GLU A 130 10.03 -18.79 26.30
CA GLU A 130 11.15 -18.38 25.44
C GLU A 130 12.12 -17.39 26.10
N ASP A 131 11.59 -16.52 26.98
CA ASP A 131 12.35 -15.50 27.72
C ASP A 131 13.20 -16.05 28.87
N ASP A 132 13.14 -17.36 29.14
CA ASP A 132 13.75 -18.07 30.27
C ASP A 132 13.27 -17.63 31.66
N LYS A 133 12.21 -16.81 31.75
CA LYS A 133 11.77 -16.17 32.99
C LYS A 133 10.32 -16.44 33.31
N THR A 134 9.47 -16.44 32.30
CA THR A 134 8.04 -16.66 32.47
C THR A 134 7.79 -18.16 32.60
N TRP A 135 7.15 -18.59 33.68
CA TRP A 135 6.78 -19.99 33.86
C TRP A 135 5.30 -20.21 33.54
N HIS A 136 5.05 -21.38 32.97
CA HIS A 136 3.75 -21.90 32.61
C HIS A 136 3.57 -23.28 33.23
N ARG A 137 2.33 -23.65 33.53
CA ARG A 137 2.01 -25.02 33.94
C ARG A 137 1.72 -25.87 32.70
N VAL A 138 2.36 -27.03 32.60
CA VAL A 138 2.13 -28.00 31.51
C VAL A 138 0.65 -28.39 31.40
N GLN A 139 -0.06 -28.45 32.53
CA GLN A 139 -1.50 -28.70 32.56
C GLN A 139 -2.32 -27.60 31.87
N GLY A 140 -1.90 -26.33 31.94
CA GLY A 140 -2.57 -25.23 31.24
C GLY A 140 -2.46 -25.38 29.73
N ILE A 141 -1.27 -25.77 29.24
CA ILE A 141 -1.03 -26.07 27.82
C ILE A 141 -1.89 -27.25 27.36
N PHE A 142 -1.95 -28.32 28.16
CA PHE A 142 -2.83 -29.46 27.90
C PHE A 142 -4.30 -29.03 27.75
N GLN A 143 -4.82 -28.21 28.68
CA GLN A 143 -6.19 -27.71 28.60
C GLN A 143 -6.44 -26.82 27.38
N LEU A 144 -5.49 -25.95 27.01
CA LEU A 144 -5.59 -25.14 25.79
C LEU A 144 -5.63 -26.02 24.54
N SER A 145 -4.78 -27.04 24.47
CA SER A 145 -4.71 -27.97 23.35
C SER A 145 -5.92 -28.92 23.23
N GLN A 146 -6.78 -29.00 24.25
CA GLN A 146 -8.04 -29.75 24.21
C GLN A 146 -9.26 -28.93 23.75
N LYS A 147 -9.12 -27.61 23.61
CA LYS A 147 -10.22 -26.77 23.09
C LYS A 147 -10.60 -27.22 21.67
N SER A 148 -11.78 -26.80 21.21
CA SER A 148 -12.38 -27.25 19.93
C SER A 148 -11.47 -27.14 18.70
N GLU A 149 -10.50 -26.22 18.72
CA GLU A 149 -9.57 -26.00 17.62
C GLU A 149 -8.22 -26.71 17.76
N LYS A 150 -7.94 -27.34 18.92
CA LYS A 150 -6.70 -28.04 19.27
C LYS A 150 -5.42 -27.29 18.83
N LEU A 151 -5.00 -26.31 19.62
CA LEU A 151 -3.90 -25.39 19.27
C LEU A 151 -2.65 -25.61 20.13
N LEU A 152 -1.47 -25.39 19.55
CA LEU A 152 -0.18 -25.25 20.23
C LEU A 152 0.05 -23.78 20.60
N ALA A 153 -0.44 -23.36 21.75
CA ALA A 153 -0.47 -21.95 22.14
C ALA A 153 -0.33 -21.73 23.65
N ILE A 154 0.16 -20.54 24.03
CA ILE A 154 0.30 -20.05 25.42
C ILE A 154 0.03 -18.54 25.51
N TYR A 155 -0.16 -18.02 26.73
CA TYR A 155 -0.34 -16.59 26.98
C TYR A 155 0.96 -15.96 27.48
N ASP A 156 1.37 -14.83 26.90
CA ASP A 156 2.61 -14.14 27.29
C ASP A 156 2.58 -13.57 28.72
N ASP A 157 1.41 -13.09 29.17
CA ASP A 157 1.24 -12.44 30.47
C ASP A 157 -0.22 -12.59 30.93
N ALA A 158 -0.41 -12.91 32.21
CA ALA A 158 -1.69 -12.95 32.89
C ALA A 158 -2.49 -11.63 32.78
N LYS A 159 -1.84 -10.49 32.53
CA LYS A 159 -2.52 -9.19 32.36
C LYS A 159 -2.96 -8.90 30.93
N LYS A 160 -2.17 -9.33 29.94
CA LYS A 160 -2.40 -8.99 28.52
C LYS A 160 -3.32 -9.98 27.82
N MET A 161 -3.41 -11.23 28.30
CA MET A 161 -4.28 -12.29 27.78
C MET A 161 -4.16 -12.48 26.25
N GLN A 162 -3.00 -12.16 25.67
CA GLN A 162 -2.76 -12.33 24.25
C GLN A 162 -2.20 -13.74 24.03
N LEU A 163 -2.91 -14.52 23.21
CA LEU A 163 -2.53 -15.88 22.88
C LEU A 163 -1.50 -15.87 21.75
N ARG A 164 -0.38 -16.58 21.92
CA ARG A 164 0.65 -16.78 20.89
C ARG A 164 0.97 -18.27 20.71
N ALA A 165 1.64 -18.60 19.63
CA ALA A 165 2.11 -19.97 19.39
C ALA A 165 3.25 -20.33 20.36
N LEU A 166 3.38 -21.62 20.68
CA LEU A 166 4.56 -22.14 21.37
C LEU A 166 5.82 -21.92 20.52
N SER A 167 6.94 -21.50 21.13
CA SER A 167 8.23 -21.38 20.46
C SER A 167 8.87 -22.76 20.23
N ILE A 168 9.84 -22.84 19.33
CA ILE A 168 10.60 -24.08 19.07
C ILE A 168 11.31 -24.55 20.35
N LYS A 169 11.84 -23.61 21.15
CA LYS A 169 12.49 -23.89 22.43
C LYS A 169 11.52 -24.43 23.47
N GLU A 170 10.32 -23.86 23.56
CA GLU A 170 9.25 -24.35 24.45
C GLU A 170 8.79 -25.76 24.05
N LEU A 171 8.65 -26.03 22.75
CA LEU A 171 8.34 -27.36 22.24
C LEU A 171 9.45 -28.37 22.57
N PHE A 172 10.72 -27.97 22.39
CA PHE A 172 11.87 -28.78 22.80
C PHE A 172 11.81 -29.12 24.30
N ARG A 173 11.55 -28.13 25.15
CA ARG A 173 11.40 -28.32 26.61
C ARG A 173 10.24 -29.24 26.97
N LEU A 174 9.14 -29.23 26.23
CA LEU A 174 8.03 -30.17 26.44
C LEU A 174 8.41 -31.60 26.06
N ARG A 175 9.16 -31.77 24.97
CA ARG A 175 9.63 -33.06 24.47
C ARG A 175 10.59 -33.74 25.45
N GLU A 176 11.52 -32.99 26.04
CA GLU A 176 12.55 -33.52 26.93
C GLU A 176 12.04 -33.94 28.33
N LYS A 177 10.74 -33.76 28.62
CA LYS A 177 10.14 -34.17 29.90
C LYS A 177 10.02 -35.69 30.01
N GLN A 178 10.69 -36.25 31.02
CA GLN A 178 10.79 -37.70 31.25
C GLN A 178 10.25 -38.12 32.64
N GLY A 179 9.73 -39.35 32.68
CA GLY A 179 9.33 -40.06 33.89
C GLY A 179 7.97 -40.72 33.79
N GLU A 180 7.82 -41.91 34.38
CA GLU A 180 6.57 -42.68 34.34
C GLU A 180 5.39 -41.94 34.99
N GLU A 181 5.68 -41.10 35.98
CA GLU A 181 4.73 -40.22 36.69
C GLU A 181 4.01 -39.22 35.75
N LEU A 182 4.55 -38.97 34.56
CA LEU A 182 3.98 -38.04 33.57
C LEU A 182 2.96 -38.72 32.64
N ALA A 183 2.84 -40.05 32.70
CA ALA A 183 1.89 -40.80 31.88
C ALA A 183 0.46 -40.53 32.35
N PHE A 184 -0.48 -40.40 31.41
CA PHE A 184 -1.88 -40.18 31.71
C PHE A 184 -2.79 -40.85 30.67
N SER A 185 -4.06 -41.03 31.02
CA SER A 185 -5.07 -41.61 30.14
C SER A 185 -6.15 -40.57 29.80
N LEU A 186 -6.53 -40.50 28.53
CA LEU A 186 -7.62 -39.65 28.04
C LEU A 186 -8.41 -40.43 26.99
N ASN A 187 -9.75 -40.43 27.07
CA ASN A 187 -10.63 -41.12 26.10
C ASN A 187 -10.28 -42.60 25.84
N ASN A 188 -9.84 -43.33 26.87
CA ASN A 188 -9.35 -44.73 26.82
C ASN A 188 -8.03 -44.94 26.07
N GLU A 189 -7.32 -43.88 25.69
CA GLU A 189 -5.94 -43.96 25.20
C GLU A 189 -4.94 -43.61 26.30
N ASN A 190 -3.79 -44.29 26.29
CA ASN A 190 -2.70 -44.07 27.23
C ASN A 190 -1.57 -43.31 26.55
N TYR A 191 -1.21 -42.17 27.13
CA TYR A 191 -0.13 -41.31 26.66
C TYR A 191 1.05 -41.41 27.62
N ARG A 192 2.27 -41.54 27.08
CA ARG A 192 3.50 -41.63 27.89
C ARG A 192 3.78 -40.33 28.63
N ASN A 193 3.47 -39.20 28.01
CA ASN A 193 3.62 -37.85 28.53
C ASN A 193 2.82 -36.88 27.64
N ILE A 194 2.93 -35.57 27.95
CA ILE A 194 2.26 -34.53 27.16
C ILE A 194 2.72 -34.51 25.69
N TRP A 195 4.00 -34.78 25.41
CA TRP A 195 4.53 -34.78 24.04
C TRP A 195 3.88 -35.87 23.18
N ASP A 196 3.74 -37.08 23.72
CA ASP A 196 3.05 -38.20 23.07
C ASP A 196 1.59 -37.84 22.72
N PHE A 197 0.91 -37.10 23.60
CA PHE A 197 -0.42 -36.55 23.33
C PHE A 197 -0.40 -35.48 22.23
N LEU A 198 0.55 -34.55 22.24
CA LEU A 198 0.65 -33.52 21.20
C LEU A 198 0.85 -34.16 19.81
N VAL A 199 1.70 -35.18 19.70
CA VAL A 199 1.97 -35.87 18.42
C VAL A 199 0.77 -36.70 17.94
N LYS A 200 0.12 -37.47 18.82
CA LYS A 200 -0.98 -38.37 18.43
C LYS A 200 -2.31 -37.66 18.21
N ASP A 201 -2.64 -36.65 19.03
CA ASP A 201 -3.99 -36.09 19.10
C ASP A 201 -4.10 -34.66 18.60
N VAL A 202 -3.06 -33.85 18.77
CA VAL A 202 -3.07 -32.43 18.43
C VAL A 202 -2.54 -32.23 17.01
N ALA A 203 -1.34 -32.73 16.73
CA ALA A 203 -0.67 -32.57 15.44
C ALA A 203 -1.50 -32.94 14.20
N PRO A 204 -2.30 -34.04 14.19
CA PRO A 204 -3.15 -34.37 13.05
C PRO A 204 -4.22 -33.32 12.75
N SER A 205 -4.59 -32.51 13.75
CA SER A 205 -5.63 -31.47 13.63
C SER A 205 -5.10 -30.07 13.31
N LEU A 206 -3.78 -29.88 13.39
CA LEU A 206 -3.14 -28.57 13.21
C LEU A 206 -3.13 -28.10 11.76
N ASN A 207 -2.97 -29.02 10.79
CA ASN A 207 -2.79 -28.67 9.39
C ASN A 207 -4.06 -28.92 8.57
N LYS A 208 -4.97 -27.93 8.58
CA LYS A 208 -6.23 -27.99 7.83
C LYS A 208 -6.11 -27.55 6.37
N SER A 209 -5.12 -26.72 6.03
CA SER A 209 -4.97 -26.10 4.71
C SER A 209 -3.85 -26.71 3.85
N ASN A 210 -2.93 -27.45 4.45
CA ASN A 210 -1.67 -27.92 3.86
C ASN A 210 -0.81 -26.82 3.21
N GLN A 211 -1.04 -25.56 3.59
CA GLN A 211 -0.32 -24.40 3.05
C GLN A 211 0.62 -23.84 4.10
N CYS A 212 1.92 -23.91 3.82
CA CYS A 212 2.96 -23.24 4.59
C CYS A 212 2.96 -21.74 4.24
N PRO A 213 2.96 -20.83 5.23
CA PRO A 213 3.19 -19.41 4.97
C PRO A 213 4.49 -19.22 4.20
N HIS A 214 4.46 -18.45 3.11
CA HIS A 214 5.57 -18.35 2.15
C HIS A 214 6.88 -17.88 2.81
N GLN A 215 6.82 -16.93 3.75
CA GLN A 215 8.00 -16.47 4.50
C GLN A 215 8.65 -17.57 5.34
N LEU A 216 7.84 -18.45 5.95
CA LEU A 216 8.35 -19.61 6.70
C LEU A 216 8.92 -20.67 5.76
N LEU A 217 8.39 -20.81 4.55
CA LEU A 217 8.92 -21.70 3.53
C LEU A 217 10.35 -21.30 3.11
N VAL A 218 10.62 -19.99 2.98
CA VAL A 218 11.97 -19.46 2.72
C VAL A 218 12.90 -19.73 3.91
N CYS A 219 12.42 -19.55 5.15
CA CYS A 219 13.22 -19.85 6.34
C CYS A 219 13.55 -21.36 6.46
N LEU A 220 12.65 -22.25 6.03
CA LEU A 220 12.94 -23.69 5.94
C LEU A 220 14.01 -24.00 4.89
N MET A 221 14.01 -23.26 3.78
CA MET A 221 15.03 -23.36 2.76
C MET A 221 16.41 -22.91 3.30
N GLU A 222 16.46 -21.82 4.07
CA GLU A 222 17.69 -21.40 4.80
C GLU A 222 18.15 -22.45 5.81
N LEU A 223 17.23 -23.12 6.50
CA LEU A 223 17.54 -24.22 7.42
C LEU A 223 18.23 -25.39 6.68
N LEU A 224 17.78 -25.71 5.47
CA LEU A 224 18.39 -26.75 4.63
C LEU A 224 19.80 -26.36 4.16
N ASP A 225 20.00 -25.10 3.76
CA ASP A 225 21.32 -24.58 3.40
C ASP A 225 22.28 -24.49 4.61
N GLY A 226 21.74 -24.15 5.78
CA GLY A 226 22.48 -24.03 7.03
C GLY A 226 22.90 -25.37 7.65
N PHE A 227 22.34 -26.48 7.19
CA PHE A 227 22.67 -27.82 7.69
C PHE A 227 24.08 -28.24 7.26
N GLN A 228 25.06 -28.04 8.12
CA GLN A 228 26.41 -28.60 7.96
C GLN A 228 26.73 -29.46 9.19
N LYS A 229 27.03 -30.75 8.99
CA LYS A 229 27.34 -31.69 10.09
C LYS A 229 28.45 -31.19 11.03
N GLU A 230 29.32 -30.31 10.54
CA GLU A 230 30.49 -29.79 11.26
C GLU A 230 30.25 -28.42 11.93
N LYS A 231 29.07 -27.78 11.75
CA LYS A 231 28.78 -26.43 12.26
C LYS A 231 27.36 -26.31 12.86
N PRO A 232 27.13 -26.85 14.06
CA PRO A 232 25.82 -26.81 14.72
C PRO A 232 25.33 -25.38 15.01
N GLU A 233 26.23 -24.39 15.09
CA GLU A 233 25.87 -23.00 15.36
C GLU A 233 25.08 -22.35 14.22
N ALA A 234 25.33 -22.76 12.96
CA ALA A 234 24.62 -22.23 11.81
C ALA A 234 23.13 -22.61 11.85
N LEU A 235 22.84 -23.85 12.26
CA LEU A 235 21.47 -24.36 12.40
C LEU A 235 20.69 -23.58 13.46
N GLN A 236 21.34 -23.23 14.57
CA GLN A 236 20.75 -22.41 15.64
C GLN A 236 20.39 -20.99 15.16
N VAL A 237 21.20 -20.40 14.28
CA VAL A 237 20.87 -19.09 13.67
C VAL A 237 19.63 -19.21 12.79
N CYS A 238 19.54 -20.24 11.95
CA CYS A 238 18.37 -20.47 11.11
C CYS A 238 17.09 -20.71 11.94
N LEU A 239 17.17 -21.46 13.04
CA LEU A 239 16.03 -21.68 13.94
C LEU A 239 15.57 -20.38 14.61
N LYS A 240 16.50 -19.48 14.96
CA LYS A 240 16.16 -18.14 15.44
C LYS A 240 15.47 -17.33 14.35
N ASN A 241 15.93 -17.38 13.10
CA ASN A 241 15.25 -16.69 11.99
C ASN A 241 13.82 -17.19 11.80
N ILE A 242 13.61 -18.52 11.85
CA ILE A 242 12.26 -19.13 11.81
C ILE A 242 11.41 -18.57 12.95
N HIS A 243 11.94 -18.52 14.18
CA HIS A 243 11.21 -17.98 15.31
C HIS A 243 10.79 -16.51 15.10
N HIS A 244 11.69 -15.65 14.61
CA HIS A 244 11.35 -14.25 14.31
C HIS A 244 10.29 -14.16 13.22
N ALA A 245 10.40 -14.94 12.14
CA ALA A 245 9.41 -14.96 11.06
C ALA A 245 8.03 -15.47 11.54
N MET A 246 7.98 -16.37 12.52
CA MET A 246 6.72 -16.81 13.13
C MET A 246 6.03 -15.70 13.92
N MET A 247 6.77 -14.73 14.46
CA MET A 247 6.19 -13.59 15.20
C MET A 247 5.41 -12.64 14.30
N ASP A 248 5.69 -12.66 12.99
CA ASP A 248 4.95 -11.93 11.96
C ASP A 248 3.75 -12.73 11.39
N CYS A 249 3.58 -14.00 11.78
CA CYS A 249 2.47 -14.86 11.36
C CYS A 249 1.30 -14.83 12.36
N SER A 250 0.08 -15.12 11.88
CA SER A 250 -1.05 -15.40 12.76
C SER A 250 -0.89 -16.74 13.49
N LEU A 251 -1.58 -16.90 14.63
CA LEU A 251 -1.55 -18.14 15.41
C LEU A 251 -1.95 -19.36 14.57
N THR A 252 -2.97 -19.22 13.72
CA THR A 252 -3.47 -20.29 12.84
C THR A 252 -2.42 -20.71 11.82
N GLU A 253 -1.71 -19.76 11.22
CA GLU A 253 -0.65 -20.01 10.25
C GLU A 253 0.53 -20.76 10.88
N VAL A 254 0.96 -20.36 12.08
CA VAL A 254 2.04 -21.05 12.81
C VAL A 254 1.63 -22.47 13.20
N ASN A 255 0.39 -22.68 13.64
CA ASN A 255 -0.12 -24.01 13.93
C ASN A 255 -0.17 -24.89 12.67
N CYS A 256 -0.63 -24.36 11.53
CA CYS A 256 -0.60 -25.07 10.26
C CYS A 256 0.84 -25.44 9.85
N PHE A 257 1.79 -24.52 10.04
CA PHE A 257 3.21 -24.75 9.82
C PHE A 257 3.75 -25.90 10.66
N TYR A 258 3.49 -25.91 11.97
CA TYR A 258 3.88 -27.03 12.84
C TYR A 258 3.24 -28.36 12.43
N GLY A 259 1.98 -28.34 12.00
CA GLY A 259 1.25 -29.53 11.56
C GLY A 259 1.66 -30.07 10.17
N ILE A 260 2.66 -29.50 9.49
CA ILE A 260 3.14 -30.03 8.21
C ILE A 260 3.62 -31.48 8.42
N LYS A 261 3.02 -32.39 7.66
CA LYS A 261 3.27 -33.84 7.70
C LYS A 261 4.42 -34.17 6.74
N LEU A 262 5.45 -34.83 7.24
CA LEU A 262 6.63 -35.28 6.48
C LEU A 262 6.74 -36.81 6.55
N GLY A 263 7.23 -37.44 5.48
CA GLY A 263 7.37 -38.89 5.39
C GLY A 263 6.20 -39.61 4.71
N ASP A 264 6.29 -40.94 4.65
CA ASP A 264 5.28 -41.84 4.09
C ASP A 264 4.32 -42.37 5.16
N GLU A 265 3.42 -43.29 4.80
CA GLU A 265 2.44 -43.87 5.72
C GLU A 265 3.07 -44.63 6.90
N GLU A 266 4.28 -45.17 6.73
CA GLU A 266 4.97 -45.98 7.75
C GLU A 266 5.93 -45.14 8.63
N ASN A 267 6.49 -44.05 8.12
CA ASN A 267 7.47 -43.18 8.80
C ASN A 267 7.06 -41.70 8.78
N THR A 268 5.80 -41.43 9.13
CA THR A 268 5.30 -40.05 9.28
C THR A 268 5.87 -39.38 10.53
N PHE A 269 6.26 -38.11 10.40
CA PHE A 269 6.45 -37.18 11.53
C PHE A 269 5.99 -35.77 11.15
N TYR A 270 5.83 -34.90 12.14
CA TYR A 270 5.43 -33.51 11.95
C TYR A 270 6.61 -32.54 11.97
N LEU A 271 6.46 -31.40 11.30
CA LEU A 271 7.55 -30.42 11.17
C LEU A 271 8.05 -29.92 12.53
N PHE A 272 7.18 -29.70 13.51
CA PHE A 272 7.63 -29.27 14.83
C PHE A 272 8.53 -30.31 15.51
N GLU A 273 8.32 -31.62 15.27
CA GLU A 273 9.21 -32.67 15.78
C GLU A 273 10.61 -32.50 15.19
N LEU A 274 10.71 -32.31 13.86
CA LEU A 274 11.97 -32.04 13.17
C LEU A 274 12.66 -30.78 13.68
N LEU A 275 11.91 -29.67 13.86
CA LEU A 275 12.48 -28.43 14.39
C LEU A 275 13.07 -28.61 15.79
N THR A 276 12.43 -29.40 16.66
CA THR A 276 13.00 -29.73 17.97
C THR A 276 14.24 -30.63 17.88
N GLU A 277 14.31 -31.54 16.91
CA GLU A 277 15.53 -32.34 16.65
C GLU A 277 16.68 -31.49 16.12
N CYS A 278 16.38 -30.52 15.24
CA CYS A 278 17.34 -29.52 14.79
C CYS A 278 17.85 -28.69 15.97
N TRP A 279 16.96 -28.29 16.89
CA TRP A 279 17.34 -27.57 18.11
C TRP A 279 18.28 -28.38 19.01
N GLN A 280 18.02 -29.69 19.15
CA GLN A 280 18.83 -30.60 19.95
C GLN A 280 20.19 -30.95 19.31
N GLY A 281 20.29 -30.91 17.98
CA GLY A 281 21.49 -31.34 17.24
C GLY A 281 21.61 -32.85 17.08
N SER A 282 20.49 -33.55 16.85
CA SER A 282 20.45 -35.01 16.69
C SER A 282 21.32 -35.55 15.55
N GLU A 283 21.94 -36.72 15.73
CA GLU A 283 22.86 -37.31 14.73
C GLU A 283 22.16 -37.79 13.43
N ASN A 284 20.86 -38.12 13.49
CA ASN A 284 20.08 -38.68 12.38
C ASN A 284 19.24 -37.64 11.59
N LEU A 285 19.66 -36.38 11.55
CA LEU A 285 18.89 -35.31 10.89
C LEU A 285 18.86 -35.41 9.36
N ALA A 286 19.89 -36.01 8.74
CA ALA A 286 20.06 -35.98 7.29
C ALA A 286 18.85 -36.54 6.51
N ASP A 287 18.35 -37.73 6.89
CA ASP A 287 17.24 -38.39 6.20
C ASP A 287 15.92 -37.60 6.34
N LYS A 288 15.69 -37.00 7.52
CA LYS A 288 14.51 -36.16 7.76
C LYS A 288 14.58 -34.84 7.01
N LEU A 289 15.77 -34.26 6.89
CA LEU A 289 15.99 -33.04 6.11
C LEU A 289 15.84 -33.30 4.61
N GLN A 290 16.11 -34.50 4.11
CA GLN A 290 15.78 -34.88 2.72
C GLN A 290 14.26 -34.84 2.49
N LEU A 291 13.46 -35.37 3.41
CA LEU A 291 11.99 -35.30 3.33
C LEU A 291 11.49 -33.84 3.40
N LEU A 292 12.12 -33.01 4.24
CA LEU A 292 11.84 -31.57 4.26
C LEU A 292 12.20 -30.90 2.93
N ALA A 293 13.35 -31.22 2.34
CA ALA A 293 13.75 -30.70 1.04
C ALA A 293 12.76 -31.09 -0.07
N GLN A 294 12.22 -32.32 -0.02
CA GLN A 294 11.17 -32.75 -0.95
C GLN A 294 9.89 -31.95 -0.77
N TYR A 295 9.47 -31.72 0.48
CA TYR A 295 8.31 -30.89 0.77
C TYR A 295 8.49 -29.45 0.26
N VAL A 296 9.62 -28.81 0.58
CA VAL A 296 9.91 -27.43 0.19
C VAL A 296 9.93 -27.27 -1.33
N ALA A 297 10.65 -28.13 -2.05
CA ALA A 297 10.69 -28.11 -3.51
C ALA A 297 9.34 -28.47 -4.16
N GLY A 298 8.53 -29.29 -3.49
CA GLY A 298 7.17 -29.62 -3.93
C GLY A 298 6.20 -28.45 -3.80
N GLN A 299 6.40 -27.56 -2.82
CA GLN A 299 5.60 -26.33 -2.67
C GLN A 299 6.07 -25.23 -3.63
N ASN A 300 7.39 -25.04 -3.75
CA ASN A 300 7.98 -24.06 -4.64
C ASN A 300 9.27 -24.62 -5.29
N PRO A 301 9.20 -25.07 -6.56
CA PRO A 301 10.34 -25.65 -7.27
C PRO A 301 11.54 -24.72 -7.49
N ALA A 302 11.39 -23.41 -7.23
CA ALA A 302 12.51 -22.46 -7.28
C ALA A 302 13.40 -22.53 -6.03
N LEU A 303 12.90 -23.09 -4.92
CA LEU A 303 13.62 -23.21 -3.65
C LEU A 303 14.42 -24.52 -3.63
N ILE A 304 15.61 -24.48 -4.22
CA ILE A 304 16.54 -25.62 -4.30
C ILE A 304 17.82 -25.28 -3.55
N SER A 305 18.12 -26.08 -2.53
CA SER A 305 19.31 -25.92 -1.72
C SER A 305 20.58 -26.36 -2.43
N SER A 306 21.65 -25.66 -2.09
CA SER A 306 23.00 -25.95 -2.57
C SER A 306 23.70 -27.04 -1.76
N ASN A 307 23.07 -27.54 -0.70
CA ASN A 307 23.67 -28.51 0.20
C ASN A 307 23.72 -29.92 -0.40
N GLU A 308 24.93 -30.48 -0.48
CA GLU A 308 25.21 -31.79 -1.08
C GLU A 308 24.50 -32.96 -0.34
N HIS A 309 24.21 -32.81 0.96
CA HIS A 309 23.58 -33.87 1.75
C HIS A 309 22.11 -34.13 1.39
N ILE A 310 21.46 -33.18 0.74
CA ILE A 310 20.06 -33.27 0.31
C ILE A 310 19.90 -33.40 -1.21
N THR A 311 21.00 -33.42 -1.95
CA THR A 311 21.02 -33.73 -3.39
C THR A 311 20.22 -35.00 -3.76
N PRO A 312 20.27 -36.12 -3.00
CA PRO A 312 19.47 -37.31 -3.32
C PRO A 312 17.96 -37.04 -3.39
N ALA A 313 17.44 -36.09 -2.61
CA ALA A 313 16.04 -35.70 -2.65
C ALA A 313 15.68 -35.07 -4.00
N TYR A 314 16.52 -34.17 -4.51
CA TYR A 314 16.30 -33.49 -5.78
C TYR A 314 16.48 -34.41 -6.99
N GLU A 315 17.39 -35.38 -6.90
CA GLU A 315 17.54 -36.45 -7.90
C GLU A 315 16.26 -37.27 -8.05
N HIS A 316 15.69 -37.70 -6.92
CA HIS A 316 14.45 -38.47 -6.89
C HIS A 316 13.28 -37.69 -7.49
N MET A 317 13.17 -36.40 -7.17
CA MET A 317 12.10 -35.52 -7.67
C MET A 317 12.32 -35.01 -9.10
N ARG A 318 13.50 -35.21 -9.70
CA ARG A 318 13.91 -34.55 -10.96
C ARG A 318 13.77 -33.03 -10.89
N ALA A 319 14.13 -32.45 -9.75
CA ALA A 319 14.08 -31.02 -9.47
C ALA A 319 15.49 -30.39 -9.48
N GLY A 320 15.55 -29.06 -9.59
CA GLY A 320 16.82 -28.34 -9.57
C GLY A 320 17.76 -28.77 -10.70
N PRO A 321 19.05 -29.08 -10.43
CA PRO A 321 20.01 -29.54 -11.43
C PRO A 321 19.58 -30.80 -12.22
N TYR A 322 18.59 -31.54 -11.72
CA TYR A 322 18.10 -32.79 -12.32
C TYR A 322 16.84 -32.61 -13.18
N PHE A 323 16.38 -31.38 -13.37
CA PHE A 323 15.28 -31.05 -14.26
C PHE A 323 15.69 -31.27 -15.73
N THR A 324 14.96 -32.14 -16.45
CA THR A 324 15.30 -32.54 -17.81
C THR A 324 14.29 -32.06 -18.85
N ILE A 325 14.61 -32.29 -20.13
CA ILE A 325 13.71 -31.98 -21.24
C ILE A 325 12.36 -32.71 -21.11
N ARG A 326 12.32 -33.87 -20.46
CA ARG A 326 11.09 -34.64 -20.25
C ARG A 326 10.13 -33.88 -19.35
N GLU A 327 10.59 -33.43 -18.18
CA GLU A 327 9.76 -32.67 -17.25
C GLU A 327 9.35 -31.32 -17.86
N LEU A 328 10.22 -30.69 -18.66
CA LEU A 328 9.85 -29.49 -19.42
C LEU A 328 8.68 -29.74 -20.37
N ARG A 329 8.71 -30.83 -21.16
CA ARG A 329 7.60 -31.20 -22.06
C ARG A 329 6.29 -31.39 -21.28
N ASP A 330 6.34 -32.10 -20.16
CA ASP A 330 5.16 -32.33 -19.32
C ASP A 330 4.57 -31.02 -18.78
N LEU A 331 5.42 -30.03 -18.42
CA LEU A 331 4.97 -28.71 -17.98
C LEU A 331 4.40 -27.88 -19.15
N LEU A 332 5.04 -27.93 -20.33
CA LEU A 332 4.56 -27.24 -21.52
C LEU A 332 3.18 -27.74 -21.95
N ASP A 333 2.91 -29.05 -21.82
CA ASP A 333 1.62 -29.65 -22.16
C ASP A 333 0.48 -29.22 -21.21
N ARG A 334 0.82 -28.86 -19.96
CA ARG A 334 -0.12 -28.35 -18.95
C ARG A 334 -0.39 -26.85 -19.05
N LEU A 335 0.31 -26.13 -19.92
CA LEU A 335 0.06 -24.70 -20.11
C LEU A 335 -1.34 -24.51 -20.72
N PRO A 336 -2.20 -23.67 -20.08
CA PRO A 336 -3.50 -23.36 -20.65
C PRO A 336 -3.28 -22.60 -21.96
N VAL A 337 -3.94 -23.09 -23.00
CA VAL A 337 -3.92 -22.45 -24.32
C VAL A 337 -4.90 -21.30 -24.27
N SER A 338 -4.39 -20.06 -24.25
CA SER A 338 -5.19 -18.84 -24.22
C SER A 338 -6.06 -18.70 -25.47
N PHE A 339 -7.07 -17.82 -25.41
CA PHE A 339 -7.84 -17.39 -26.59
C PHE A 339 -6.99 -16.61 -27.62
N ASP A 340 -5.77 -16.20 -27.28
CA ASP A 340 -4.85 -15.53 -28.18
C ASP A 340 -4.15 -16.54 -29.12
N PHE A 341 -4.34 -16.35 -30.42
CA PHE A 341 -3.85 -17.25 -31.46
C PHE A 341 -2.33 -17.21 -31.61
N GLU A 342 -1.70 -16.04 -31.44
CA GLU A 342 -0.25 -15.90 -31.57
C GLU A 342 0.48 -16.64 -30.46
N LEU A 343 0.08 -16.41 -29.21
CA LEU A 343 0.65 -17.10 -28.05
C LEU A 343 0.45 -18.61 -28.16
N GLN A 344 -0.73 -19.05 -28.59
CA GLN A 344 -1.01 -20.48 -28.82
C GLN A 344 -0.05 -21.08 -29.85
N MET A 345 0.16 -20.39 -30.97
CA MET A 345 1.03 -20.89 -32.02
C MET A 345 2.49 -20.98 -31.58
N ASP A 346 2.97 -20.02 -30.80
CA ASP A 346 4.34 -20.04 -30.30
C ASP A 346 4.56 -21.15 -29.26
N VAL A 347 3.57 -21.42 -28.39
CA VAL A 347 3.61 -22.58 -27.49
C VAL A 347 3.64 -23.90 -28.28
N ILE A 348 2.85 -24.03 -29.35
CA ILE A 348 2.87 -25.24 -30.21
C ILE A 348 4.23 -25.42 -30.88
N LYS A 349 4.81 -24.35 -31.43
CA LYS A 349 6.17 -24.39 -32.01
C LYS A 349 7.20 -24.80 -30.95
N LEU A 350 7.13 -24.23 -29.74
CA LEU A 350 8.03 -24.58 -28.65
C LEU A 350 7.90 -26.05 -28.26
N ARG A 351 6.67 -26.59 -28.18
CA ARG A 351 6.45 -28.03 -27.94
C ARG A 351 7.11 -28.89 -29.03
N SER A 352 6.97 -28.50 -30.30
CA SER A 352 7.61 -29.22 -31.40
C SER A 352 9.14 -29.20 -31.33
N LEU A 353 9.72 -28.07 -30.94
CA LEU A 353 11.15 -27.90 -30.72
C LEU A 353 11.65 -28.70 -29.51
N ALA A 354 10.89 -28.70 -28.42
CA ALA A 354 11.20 -29.50 -27.24
C ALA A 354 11.16 -31.02 -27.56
N CYS A 355 10.29 -31.46 -28.48
CA CYS A 355 10.22 -32.85 -28.94
C CYS A 355 11.38 -33.28 -29.85
N SER A 356 12.01 -32.34 -30.57
CA SER A 356 13.12 -32.64 -31.49
C SER A 356 14.50 -32.63 -30.84
N THR A 357 14.59 -32.34 -29.54
CA THR A 357 15.84 -32.18 -28.79
C THR A 357 15.88 -33.09 -27.56
N ASP A 358 17.05 -33.56 -27.16
CA ASP A 358 17.23 -34.43 -25.98
C ASP A 358 17.63 -33.67 -24.71
N LYS A 359 17.90 -32.37 -24.82
CA LYS A 359 18.36 -31.51 -23.72
C LYS A 359 17.73 -30.12 -23.85
N ILE A 360 17.58 -29.45 -22.71
CA ILE A 360 17.20 -28.04 -22.67
C ILE A 360 18.42 -27.22 -23.10
N ASN A 361 18.28 -26.46 -24.18
CA ASN A 361 19.34 -25.61 -24.77
C ASN A 361 18.92 -24.13 -24.74
N GLU A 362 19.84 -23.22 -25.06
CA GLU A 362 19.57 -21.78 -25.02
C GLU A 362 18.45 -21.36 -25.99
N GLU A 363 18.31 -22.05 -27.14
CA GLU A 363 17.23 -21.77 -28.11
C GLU A 363 15.84 -21.97 -27.49
N ILE A 364 15.66 -23.06 -26.72
CA ILE A 364 14.41 -23.32 -25.98
C ILE A 364 14.18 -22.23 -24.92
N ILE A 365 15.23 -21.81 -24.21
CA ILE A 365 15.14 -20.79 -23.17
C ILE A 365 14.80 -19.41 -23.74
N GLU A 366 15.42 -19.00 -24.85
CA GLU A 366 15.07 -17.76 -25.54
C GLU A 366 13.61 -17.77 -26.02
N LYS A 367 13.15 -18.88 -26.60
CA LYS A 367 11.74 -19.02 -27.00
C LYS A 367 10.78 -18.97 -25.81
N LEU A 368 11.15 -19.54 -24.67
CA LEU A 368 10.38 -19.39 -23.45
C LEU A 368 10.31 -17.93 -23.01
N ARG A 369 11.43 -17.19 -22.99
CA ARG A 369 11.44 -15.75 -22.66
C ARG A 369 10.52 -14.96 -23.58
N ASP A 370 10.55 -15.22 -24.88
CA ASP A 370 9.65 -14.59 -25.86
C ASP A 370 8.17 -14.85 -25.54
N ILE A 371 7.83 -16.12 -25.27
CA ILE A 371 6.45 -16.55 -24.95
C ILE A 371 5.96 -15.91 -23.65
N PHE A 372 6.78 -15.90 -22.60
CA PHE A 372 6.43 -15.23 -21.34
C PHE A 372 6.26 -13.72 -21.52
N ALA A 373 7.13 -13.07 -22.31
CA ALA A 373 7.00 -11.65 -22.63
C ALA A 373 5.72 -11.34 -23.42
N CYS A 374 5.36 -12.19 -24.39
CA CYS A 374 4.11 -12.09 -25.12
C CYS A 374 2.90 -12.23 -24.17
N ARG A 375 2.90 -13.28 -23.34
CA ARG A 375 1.84 -13.49 -22.35
C ARG A 375 1.71 -12.31 -21.39
N TRP A 376 2.82 -11.76 -20.89
CA TRP A 376 2.79 -10.64 -19.95
C TRP A 376 2.05 -9.43 -20.52
N ARG A 377 2.28 -9.09 -21.79
CA ARG A 377 1.57 -8.00 -22.48
C ARG A 377 0.06 -8.24 -22.57
N LEU A 378 -0.37 -9.50 -22.63
CA LEU A 378 -1.78 -9.88 -22.71
C LEU A 378 -2.46 -9.86 -21.34
N VAL A 379 -1.75 -10.20 -20.26
CA VAL A 379 -2.36 -10.38 -18.93
C VAL A 379 -2.20 -9.18 -17.99
N ILE A 380 -1.22 -8.32 -18.22
CA ILE A 380 -0.99 -7.13 -17.39
C ILE A 380 -2.25 -6.26 -17.29
N ASP A 381 -2.56 -5.78 -16.09
CA ASP A 381 -3.76 -4.98 -15.81
C ASP A 381 -5.11 -5.70 -16.01
N THR A 382 -5.12 -6.98 -16.39
CA THR A 382 -6.34 -7.82 -16.52
C THR A 382 -6.60 -8.65 -15.24
N PRO A 383 -7.74 -9.35 -15.11
CA PRO A 383 -7.95 -10.30 -14.00
C PRO A 383 -6.93 -11.44 -13.95
N SER A 384 -6.26 -11.75 -15.07
CA SER A 384 -5.24 -12.79 -15.17
C SER A 384 -3.82 -12.27 -14.89
N ASP A 385 -3.65 -11.06 -14.35
CA ASP A 385 -2.37 -10.54 -13.92
C ASP A 385 -1.77 -11.41 -12.80
N TYR A 386 -0.47 -11.71 -12.86
CA TYR A 386 0.23 -12.57 -11.90
C TYR A 386 0.18 -12.05 -10.46
N THR A 387 0.09 -10.73 -10.27
CA THR A 387 -0.04 -10.11 -8.95
C THR A 387 -1.46 -10.24 -8.38
N ARG A 388 -2.46 -10.55 -9.22
CA ARG A 388 -3.88 -10.64 -8.83
C ARG A 388 -4.36 -12.08 -8.68
N LEU A 389 -3.97 -12.97 -9.60
CA LEU A 389 -4.42 -14.35 -9.62
C LEU A 389 -3.22 -15.29 -9.77
N GLN A 390 -2.87 -16.02 -8.70
CA GLN A 390 -1.79 -17.01 -8.73
C GLN A 390 -2.30 -18.44 -8.99
N THR A 391 -3.62 -18.64 -8.98
CA THR A 391 -4.28 -19.93 -9.19
C THR A 391 -4.85 -20.05 -10.61
N GLY A 392 -5.59 -21.13 -10.91
CA GLY A 392 -6.22 -21.34 -12.21
C GLY A 392 -5.20 -21.40 -13.34
N GLU A 393 -5.40 -20.58 -14.38
CA GLU A 393 -4.54 -20.54 -15.55
C GLU A 393 -3.08 -20.15 -15.21
N ASN A 394 -2.88 -19.23 -14.27
CA ASN A 394 -1.55 -18.74 -13.93
C ASN A 394 -0.72 -19.77 -13.15
N LYS A 395 -1.35 -20.75 -12.51
CA LYS A 395 -0.64 -21.78 -11.73
C LYS A 395 0.38 -22.55 -12.58
N SER A 396 0.01 -22.98 -13.79
CA SER A 396 0.91 -23.71 -14.68
C SER A 396 2.08 -22.85 -15.17
N TRP A 397 1.82 -21.57 -15.45
CA TRP A 397 2.85 -20.61 -15.88
C TRP A 397 3.86 -20.29 -14.76
N ILE A 398 3.36 -20.08 -13.54
CA ILE A 398 4.18 -19.86 -12.35
C ILE A 398 5.03 -21.10 -12.06
N ALA A 399 4.43 -22.30 -12.09
CA ALA A 399 5.16 -23.55 -11.86
C ALA A 399 6.28 -23.75 -12.88
N LEU A 400 6.02 -23.51 -14.17
CA LEU A 400 7.05 -23.58 -15.21
C LEU A 400 8.21 -22.60 -14.94
N ALA A 401 7.91 -21.35 -14.60
CA ALA A 401 8.92 -20.36 -14.27
C ALA A 401 9.75 -20.75 -13.04
N GLN A 402 9.10 -21.28 -12.00
CA GLN A 402 9.77 -21.77 -10.79
C GLN A 402 10.70 -22.94 -11.07
N HIS A 403 10.28 -23.94 -11.86
CA HIS A 403 11.12 -25.07 -12.25
C HIS A 403 12.35 -24.64 -13.05
N LEU A 404 12.18 -23.70 -13.99
CA LEU A 404 13.29 -23.14 -14.78
C LEU A 404 14.30 -22.38 -13.90
N ALA A 405 13.80 -21.63 -12.91
CA ALA A 405 14.65 -20.87 -12.00
C ALA A 405 15.40 -21.77 -11.01
N GLY A 406 14.71 -22.75 -10.40
CA GLY A 406 15.33 -23.71 -9.48
C GLY A 406 16.38 -24.58 -10.15
N SER A 407 16.22 -24.86 -11.45
CA SER A 407 17.21 -25.58 -12.27
C SER A 407 18.36 -24.72 -12.80
N GLY A 408 18.28 -23.39 -12.63
CA GLY A 408 19.33 -22.46 -13.05
C GLY A 408 19.34 -22.13 -14.54
N TYR A 409 18.30 -22.49 -15.31
CA TYR A 409 18.18 -22.08 -16.73
C TYR A 409 17.75 -20.62 -16.89
N VAL A 410 17.11 -20.04 -15.88
CA VAL A 410 16.75 -18.62 -15.81
C VAL A 410 17.18 -18.03 -14.48
N ASP A 411 17.05 -16.71 -14.33
CA ASP A 411 17.33 -16.01 -13.08
C ASP A 411 16.54 -16.61 -11.90
N LYS A 412 17.18 -16.68 -10.72
CA LYS A 412 16.54 -17.15 -9.47
C LYS A 412 15.28 -16.34 -9.16
N ASN A 413 15.29 -15.05 -9.51
CA ASN A 413 14.11 -14.20 -9.50
C ASN A 413 13.21 -14.51 -10.71
N TYR A 414 12.49 -15.62 -10.63
CA TYR A 414 11.56 -16.05 -11.68
C TYR A 414 10.44 -15.04 -11.95
N TYR A 415 10.22 -14.04 -11.10
CA TYR A 415 9.28 -12.95 -11.38
C TYR A 415 9.69 -12.15 -12.60
N ARG A 416 10.99 -12.06 -12.93
CA ARG A 416 11.46 -11.42 -14.16
C ARG A 416 11.17 -12.23 -15.41
N LEU A 417 11.01 -13.54 -15.29
CA LEU A 417 10.50 -14.34 -16.40
C LEU A 417 8.99 -14.10 -16.57
N LEU A 418 8.22 -14.10 -15.48
CA LEU A 418 6.77 -13.85 -15.51
C LEU A 418 6.40 -12.43 -15.95
N MET A 419 7.15 -11.44 -15.49
CA MET A 419 6.92 -10.01 -15.69
C MET A 419 8.22 -9.34 -16.18
N PRO A 420 8.58 -9.52 -17.47
CA PRO A 420 9.86 -9.03 -18.00
C PRO A 420 10.08 -7.52 -17.95
N THR A 421 9.02 -6.74 -17.68
CA THR A 421 9.13 -5.30 -17.47
C THR A 421 9.73 -4.93 -16.11
N VAL A 422 9.73 -5.84 -15.13
CA VAL A 422 10.30 -5.60 -13.81
C VAL A 422 11.83 -5.55 -13.90
N THR A 423 12.41 -4.48 -13.35
CA THR A 423 13.84 -4.13 -13.54
C THR A 423 14.72 -4.32 -12.30
N HIS A 424 14.15 -4.79 -11.19
CA HIS A 424 14.86 -4.98 -9.93
C HIS A 424 14.59 -6.36 -9.34
N ASP A 425 15.48 -6.79 -8.44
CA ASP A 425 15.48 -8.14 -7.87
C ASP A 425 15.19 -8.16 -6.36
N GLU A 426 15.20 -7.00 -5.72
CA GLU A 426 15.06 -6.85 -4.27
C GLU A 426 13.97 -5.84 -3.91
N GLU A 427 13.29 -6.09 -2.80
CA GLU A 427 12.41 -5.13 -2.17
C GLU A 427 13.23 -3.94 -1.60
N PHE A 428 12.69 -2.72 -1.66
CA PHE A 428 13.46 -1.49 -1.42
C PHE A 428 13.77 -1.19 0.05
N ILE A 429 13.01 -1.72 1.00
CA ILE A 429 13.14 -1.46 2.44
C ILE A 429 14.04 -2.49 3.11
N ASN A 430 13.66 -3.76 3.03
CA ASN A 430 14.36 -4.86 3.70
C ASN A 430 15.53 -5.41 2.88
N ARG A 431 15.55 -5.15 1.56
CA ARG A 431 16.53 -5.71 0.60
C ARG A 431 16.44 -7.23 0.43
N ASP A 432 15.33 -7.82 0.81
CA ASP A 432 15.07 -9.23 0.53
C ASP A 432 14.76 -9.42 -0.96
N SER A 433 15.08 -10.61 -1.50
CA SER A 433 14.68 -11.00 -2.85
C SER A 433 13.17 -10.85 -3.04
N LEU A 434 12.71 -10.39 -4.20
CA LEU A 434 11.28 -10.31 -4.50
C LEU A 434 10.56 -11.65 -4.36
N THR A 435 11.24 -12.75 -4.71
CA THR A 435 10.71 -14.11 -4.59
C THR A 435 10.64 -14.62 -3.14
N ALA A 436 11.18 -13.88 -2.18
CA ALA A 436 11.01 -14.17 -0.74
C ALA A 436 9.59 -13.89 -0.26
N TYR A 437 8.77 -13.20 -1.05
CA TYR A 437 7.37 -12.90 -0.78
C TYR A 437 6.49 -13.43 -1.92
N PRO A 438 5.23 -13.85 -1.65
CA PRO A 438 4.33 -14.32 -2.70
C PRO A 438 3.90 -13.17 -3.62
N LEU A 439 3.58 -13.46 -4.88
CA LEU A 439 3.13 -12.46 -5.86
C LEU A 439 1.94 -11.62 -5.38
N SER A 440 1.05 -12.19 -4.55
CA SER A 440 -0.10 -11.50 -3.95
C SER A 440 0.29 -10.40 -2.96
N SER A 441 1.52 -10.39 -2.46
CA SER A 441 2.04 -9.32 -1.59
C SER A 441 2.43 -8.06 -2.37
N PHE A 442 2.30 -8.06 -3.70
CA PHE A 442 2.72 -6.96 -4.55
C PHE A 442 1.60 -6.45 -5.45
N ILE A 443 1.74 -5.19 -5.85
CA ILE A 443 1.13 -4.66 -7.08
C ILE A 443 2.22 -4.11 -7.98
N VAL A 444 1.98 -4.11 -9.29
CA VAL A 444 2.91 -3.49 -10.26
C VAL A 444 2.76 -1.96 -10.21
N SER A 445 3.86 -1.22 -10.32
CA SER A 445 3.90 0.25 -10.42
C SER A 445 3.35 0.77 -11.74
N GLU A 446 2.90 2.03 -11.80
CA GLU A 446 2.25 2.59 -13.00
C GLU A 446 3.07 2.40 -14.30
N ASP A 447 4.39 2.56 -14.22
CA ASP A 447 5.38 2.38 -15.29
C ASP A 447 5.75 0.92 -15.61
N HIS A 448 5.18 -0.03 -14.86
CA HIS A 448 5.40 -1.48 -14.97
C HIS A 448 6.81 -1.98 -14.62
N GLN A 449 7.67 -1.11 -14.08
CA GLN A 449 9.08 -1.45 -13.83
C GLN A 449 9.37 -1.94 -12.41
N LYS A 450 8.46 -1.70 -11.46
CA LYS A 450 8.65 -2.00 -10.05
C LYS A 450 7.46 -2.77 -9.48
N LEU A 451 7.74 -3.67 -8.54
CA LEU A 451 6.74 -4.24 -7.65
C LEU A 451 6.67 -3.42 -6.36
N ILE A 452 5.47 -2.97 -5.98
CA ILE A 452 5.17 -2.23 -4.76
C ILE A 452 4.71 -3.23 -3.71
N HIS A 453 5.44 -3.31 -2.60
CA HIS A 453 5.14 -4.25 -1.53
C HIS A 453 4.00 -3.75 -0.63
N LEU A 454 2.86 -4.45 -0.66
CA LEU A 454 1.64 -4.06 0.04
C LEU A 454 1.76 -4.08 1.57
N PRO A 455 2.41 -5.09 2.20
CA PRO A 455 2.61 -5.11 3.64
C PRO A 455 3.36 -3.88 4.16
N HIS A 456 4.33 -3.35 3.41
CA HIS A 456 5.03 -2.12 3.80
C HIS A 456 4.14 -0.89 3.70
N CYS A 457 3.29 -0.80 2.67
CA CYS A 457 2.30 0.27 2.56
C CYS A 457 1.33 0.25 3.76
N HIS A 458 0.90 -0.94 4.18
CA HIS A 458 0.05 -1.11 5.36
C HIS A 458 0.77 -0.78 6.67
N LYS A 459 2.00 -1.28 6.88
CA LYS A 459 2.83 -0.92 8.06
C LYS A 459 3.07 0.60 8.12
N TYR A 460 3.30 1.23 6.97
CA TYR A 460 3.44 2.68 6.88
C TYR A 460 2.16 3.41 7.26
N TYR A 461 1.00 2.92 6.82
CA TYR A 461 -0.31 3.44 7.24
C TYR A 461 -0.53 3.33 8.75
N LEU A 462 -0.23 2.18 9.37
CA LEU A 462 -0.37 2.00 10.81
C LEU A 462 0.54 2.95 11.61
N ALA A 463 1.76 3.22 11.10
CA ALA A 463 2.73 4.07 11.77
C ALA A 463 2.53 5.57 11.52
N ARG A 464 2.06 5.97 10.32
CA ARG A 464 2.05 7.36 9.84
C ARG A 464 0.68 7.89 9.45
N GLY A 465 -0.35 7.05 9.41
CA GLY A 465 -1.70 7.39 9.01
C GLY A 465 -1.89 7.61 7.50
N THR A 466 -0.88 7.34 6.67
CA THR A 466 -0.91 7.53 5.21
C THR A 466 -0.62 6.20 4.50
N PHE A 467 -1.35 5.89 3.43
CA PHE A 467 -1.15 4.63 2.69
C PHE A 467 -0.35 4.90 1.42
N TYR A 468 0.98 4.89 1.53
CA TYR A 468 1.89 5.37 0.48
C TYR A 468 2.75 4.24 -0.11
N ASN A 469 3.12 4.42 -1.38
CA ASN A 469 4.17 3.65 -2.04
C ASN A 469 5.52 3.91 -1.38
N CYS A 470 6.04 2.90 -0.70
CA CYS A 470 7.29 2.97 0.05
C CYS A 470 8.54 2.65 -0.77
N ASN A 471 8.41 2.35 -2.07
CA ASN A 471 9.56 2.15 -2.97
C ASN A 471 10.33 3.46 -3.24
N SER A 472 9.74 4.60 -2.89
CA SER A 472 10.29 5.94 -3.08
C SER A 472 10.85 6.47 -1.77
N HIS A 473 11.93 7.25 -1.84
CA HIS A 473 12.40 8.02 -0.70
C HIS A 473 12.41 9.52 -1.06
N PRO A 474 11.50 10.34 -0.48
CA PRO A 474 10.46 9.97 0.48
C PRO A 474 9.32 9.12 -0.13
N PRO A 475 8.54 8.38 0.67
CA PRO A 475 7.35 7.66 0.20
C PRO A 475 6.33 8.59 -0.46
N VAL A 476 5.62 8.08 -1.47
CA VAL A 476 4.69 8.88 -2.28
C VAL A 476 3.29 8.25 -2.32
N PRO A 477 2.21 9.03 -2.51
CA PRO A 477 0.87 8.48 -2.69
C PRO A 477 0.81 7.47 -3.85
N LEU A 478 -0.08 6.49 -3.75
CA LEU A 478 -0.39 5.61 -4.87
C LEU A 478 -1.01 6.41 -6.02
N THR A 479 -0.59 6.11 -7.25
CA THR A 479 -1.22 6.66 -8.45
C THR A 479 -2.65 6.13 -8.61
N VAL A 480 -3.48 6.77 -9.43
CA VAL A 480 -4.85 6.30 -9.72
C VAL A 480 -4.83 4.88 -10.29
N LYS A 481 -3.80 4.55 -11.09
CA LYS A 481 -3.64 3.22 -11.68
C LYS A 481 -3.25 2.18 -10.63
N GLU A 482 -2.31 2.51 -9.74
CA GLU A 482 -1.89 1.64 -8.64
C GLU A 482 -3.03 1.41 -7.63
N ALA A 483 -3.81 2.43 -7.29
CA ALA A 483 -4.99 2.28 -6.43
C ALA A 483 -6.03 1.32 -7.03
N LYS A 484 -6.24 1.35 -8.36
CA LYS A 484 -7.11 0.37 -9.05
C LYS A 484 -6.53 -1.05 -9.01
N ARG A 485 -5.20 -1.19 -9.06
CA ARG A 485 -4.54 -2.50 -8.90
C ARG A 485 -4.68 -3.03 -7.49
N LEU A 486 -4.56 -2.16 -6.48
CA LEU A 486 -4.77 -2.52 -5.08
C LEU A 486 -6.17 -3.11 -4.86
N LEU A 487 -7.22 -2.47 -5.40
CA LEU A 487 -8.59 -2.99 -5.34
C LEU A 487 -8.71 -4.43 -5.87
N ALA A 488 -7.96 -4.75 -6.92
CA ALA A 488 -8.01 -6.07 -7.55
C ALA A 488 -7.10 -7.11 -6.87
N ALA A 489 -6.02 -6.67 -6.21
CA ALA A 489 -5.05 -7.54 -5.55
C ALA A 489 -5.49 -7.92 -4.13
N ASP A 490 -5.95 -6.94 -3.34
CA ASP A 490 -6.38 -7.14 -1.96
C ASP A 490 -7.53 -6.19 -1.63
N SER A 491 -8.75 -6.73 -1.60
CA SER A 491 -9.96 -5.94 -1.34
C SER A 491 -10.02 -5.36 0.07
N ASP A 492 -9.37 -6.00 1.05
CA ASP A 492 -9.39 -5.57 2.44
C ASP A 492 -8.37 -4.45 2.67
N LEU A 493 -7.15 -4.57 2.14
CA LEU A 493 -6.20 -3.47 2.09
C LEU A 493 -6.74 -2.29 1.28
N TYR A 494 -7.50 -2.53 0.21
CA TYR A 494 -8.14 -1.45 -0.52
C TYR A 494 -9.19 -0.72 0.32
N LYS A 495 -9.96 -1.39 1.18
CA LYS A 495 -10.87 -0.70 2.13
C LYS A 495 -10.09 0.22 3.06
N ILE A 496 -8.96 -0.23 3.59
CA ILE A 496 -8.08 0.57 4.44
C ILE A 496 -7.53 1.79 3.67
N TYR A 497 -7.04 1.59 2.44
CA TYR A 497 -6.61 2.68 1.56
C TYR A 497 -7.74 3.68 1.31
N ILE A 498 -8.94 3.18 1.05
CA ILE A 498 -10.12 4.01 0.84
C ILE A 498 -10.49 4.79 2.11
N GLU A 499 -10.45 4.18 3.29
CA GLU A 499 -10.67 4.87 4.56
C GLU A 499 -9.60 5.94 4.81
N ALA A 500 -8.36 5.68 4.40
CA ALA A 500 -7.29 6.66 4.45
C ALA A 500 -7.57 7.88 3.52
N GLU A 501 -8.14 7.66 2.34
CA GLU A 501 -8.27 8.68 1.29
C GLU A 501 -9.68 9.34 1.18
N LYS A 502 -10.78 8.67 1.53
CA LYS A 502 -12.15 9.04 1.06
C LYS A 502 -12.94 10.04 1.87
N THR A 503 -12.64 10.32 3.13
CA THR A 503 -13.41 11.34 3.85
C THR A 503 -12.86 12.70 3.45
N PRO A 504 -13.50 13.55 2.62
CA PRO A 504 -13.05 14.93 2.50
C PRO A 504 -13.11 15.57 3.88
N ASP A 505 -12.08 16.34 4.25
CA ASP A 505 -12.11 17.04 5.53
C ASP A 505 -13.30 18.01 5.55
N PRO A 506 -14.09 18.06 6.63
CA PRO A 506 -15.18 19.02 6.72
C PRO A 506 -14.60 20.43 6.60
N ALA A 507 -15.22 21.30 5.81
CA ALA A 507 -14.69 22.67 5.66
C ALA A 507 -14.79 23.43 7.00
N ILE A 508 -13.75 24.19 7.34
CA ILE A 508 -13.74 25.14 8.46
C ILE A 508 -13.78 26.59 7.96
N SER A 509 -14.26 27.48 8.82
CA SER A 509 -14.38 28.91 8.54
C SER A 509 -13.01 29.58 8.42
N LYS A 510 -12.97 30.69 7.68
CA LYS A 510 -11.79 31.52 7.52
C LYS A 510 -11.33 32.12 8.85
N SER A 511 -12.25 32.45 9.76
CA SER A 511 -11.93 32.92 11.11
C SER A 511 -11.18 31.85 11.92
N THR A 512 -11.58 30.59 11.81
CA THR A 512 -10.88 29.48 12.48
C THR A 512 -9.47 29.30 11.94
N VAL A 513 -9.29 29.32 10.61
CA VAL A 513 -7.95 29.24 9.99
C VAL A 513 -7.06 30.41 10.42
N GLU A 514 -7.62 31.61 10.52
CA GLU A 514 -6.90 32.80 10.97
C GLU A 514 -6.50 32.74 12.46
N ALA A 515 -7.36 32.17 13.31
CA ALA A 515 -7.03 31.90 14.71
C ALA A 515 -5.88 30.89 14.83
N VAL A 516 -5.89 29.81 14.02
CA VAL A 516 -4.76 28.86 13.94
C VAL A 516 -3.48 29.55 13.44
N ARG A 517 -3.58 30.45 12.45
CA ARG A 517 -2.43 31.24 11.98
C ARG A 517 -1.85 32.12 13.08
N THR A 518 -2.71 32.76 13.87
CA THR A 518 -2.32 33.59 15.01
C THR A 518 -1.61 32.76 16.07
N LEU A 519 -2.15 31.59 16.41
CA LEU A 519 -1.51 30.60 17.28
C LEU A 519 -0.11 30.24 16.78
N VAL A 520 0.02 29.80 15.53
CA VAL A 520 1.31 29.42 14.92
C VAL A 520 2.32 30.56 15.00
N ASN A 521 1.91 31.78 14.66
CA ASN A 521 2.82 32.94 14.73
C ASN A 521 3.31 33.23 16.15
N ALA A 522 2.52 32.93 17.17
CA ALA A 522 2.87 33.19 18.56
C ALA A 522 3.56 32.00 19.25
N SER A 523 3.39 30.77 18.77
CA SER A 523 3.91 29.56 19.42
C SER A 523 5.03 28.84 18.69
N LEU A 524 5.20 29.01 17.37
CA LEU A 524 6.23 28.32 16.59
C LEU A 524 7.56 29.07 16.61
N TYR A 525 8.49 28.62 17.43
CA TYR A 525 9.87 29.10 17.42
C TYR A 525 10.81 28.06 16.78
N PRO A 526 11.52 28.40 15.70
CA PRO A 526 12.38 27.45 14.98
C PRO A 526 13.46 26.80 15.86
N ILE A 527 13.85 27.43 16.96
CA ILE A 527 14.84 26.87 17.89
C ILE A 527 14.40 25.53 18.47
N GLY A 528 13.09 25.35 18.73
CA GLY A 528 12.54 24.10 19.27
C GLY A 528 12.41 22.98 18.24
N LEU A 529 12.78 23.21 16.98
CA LEU A 529 12.88 22.17 15.95
C LEU A 529 14.26 21.49 15.94
N TYR A 530 15.24 22.05 16.64
CA TYR A 530 16.57 21.45 16.76
C TYR A 530 16.63 20.51 17.95
N TYR A 531 17.09 19.27 17.71
CA TYR A 531 17.22 18.26 18.75
C TYR A 531 18.05 18.76 19.95
N GLY A 532 17.53 18.56 21.17
CA GLY A 532 18.17 19.00 22.41
C GLY A 532 18.15 20.52 22.65
N LYS A 533 17.33 21.28 21.93
CA LYS A 533 17.10 22.71 22.17
C LYS A 533 15.67 22.94 22.66
N GLU A 534 15.55 23.75 23.70
CA GLU A 534 14.27 24.12 24.29
C GLU A 534 13.95 25.59 24.00
N TYR A 535 12.68 25.96 24.17
CA TYR A 535 12.27 27.35 24.20
C TYR A 535 12.92 28.03 25.41
N ASN A 536 13.33 29.29 25.25
CA ASN A 536 13.65 30.10 26.42
C ASN A 536 12.38 30.46 27.21
N ASP A 537 12.53 30.92 28.45
CA ASP A 537 11.39 31.21 29.34
C ASP A 537 10.37 32.17 28.69
N GLN A 538 10.84 33.21 28.00
CA GLN A 538 9.99 34.17 27.32
C GLN A 538 9.21 33.55 26.16
N GLN A 539 9.86 32.69 25.37
CA GLN A 539 9.23 31.97 24.25
C GLN A 539 8.20 30.96 24.76
N MET A 540 8.50 30.29 25.88
CA MET A 540 7.59 29.36 26.51
C MET A 540 6.35 30.07 27.05
N GLU A 541 6.52 31.20 27.74
CA GLU A 541 5.42 32.03 28.23
C GLU A 541 4.53 32.53 27.07
N GLN A 542 5.14 33.05 26.00
CA GLN A 542 4.41 33.49 24.80
C GLN A 542 3.65 32.36 24.10
N ALA A 543 4.25 31.16 24.02
CA ALA A 543 3.58 30.00 23.46
C ALA A 543 2.40 29.57 24.34
N LEU A 544 2.58 29.55 25.67
CA LEU A 544 1.53 29.21 26.63
C LEU A 544 0.34 30.18 26.51
N ASP A 545 0.60 31.48 26.49
CA ASP A 545 -0.42 32.52 26.31
C ASP A 545 -1.16 32.34 24.98
N ALA A 546 -0.44 32.02 23.91
CA ALA A 546 -1.04 31.78 22.60
C ALA A 546 -1.99 30.58 22.61
N TYR A 547 -1.59 29.47 23.24
CA TYR A 547 -2.45 28.30 23.38
C TYR A 547 -3.65 28.58 24.28
N THR A 548 -3.48 29.31 25.38
CA THR A 548 -4.60 29.72 26.25
C THR A 548 -5.63 30.54 25.49
N ASN A 549 -5.20 31.60 24.80
CA ASN A 549 -6.07 32.45 23.99
C ASN A 549 -6.76 31.66 22.86
N PHE A 550 -6.05 30.72 22.24
CA PHE A 550 -6.64 29.88 21.21
C PHE A 550 -7.68 28.90 21.78
N MET A 551 -7.46 28.34 22.97
CA MET A 551 -8.44 27.45 23.62
C MET A 551 -9.69 28.21 24.07
N GLU A 552 -9.57 29.48 24.47
CA GLU A 552 -10.72 30.36 24.71
C GLU A 552 -11.53 30.55 23.43
N PHE A 553 -10.88 30.88 22.31
CA PHE A 553 -11.52 30.96 21.00
C PHE A 553 -12.24 29.64 20.63
N VAL A 554 -11.59 28.49 20.85
CA VAL A 554 -12.20 27.17 20.60
C VAL A 554 -13.44 26.93 21.46
N GLY A 555 -13.44 27.39 22.72
CA GLY A 555 -14.59 27.30 23.63
C GLY A 555 -15.80 28.13 23.19
N GLU A 556 -15.59 29.15 22.36
CA GLU A 556 -16.64 30.01 21.80
C GLU A 556 -17.16 29.52 20.43
N LEU A 557 -16.54 28.48 19.83
CA LEU A 557 -16.95 27.97 18.53
C LEU A 557 -18.32 27.28 18.59
N PRO A 558 -19.16 27.42 17.54
CA PRO A 558 -20.32 26.55 17.35
C PRO A 558 -19.90 25.08 17.29
N GLU A 559 -20.72 24.17 17.84
CA GLU A 559 -20.44 22.73 17.92
C GLU A 559 -20.03 22.13 16.55
N SER A 560 -20.73 22.50 15.48
CA SER A 560 -20.42 22.03 14.12
C SER A 560 -19.09 22.56 13.55
N GLU A 561 -18.61 23.72 14.00
CA GLU A 561 -17.30 24.28 13.63
C GLU A 561 -16.20 23.64 14.48
N TYR A 562 -16.45 23.44 15.77
CA TYR A 562 -15.57 22.71 16.68
C TYR A 562 -15.30 21.28 16.16
N GLU A 563 -16.34 20.52 15.85
CA GLU A 563 -16.20 19.16 15.31
C GLU A 563 -15.42 19.15 13.99
N ALA A 564 -15.70 20.11 13.10
CA ALA A 564 -15.00 20.19 11.83
C ALA A 564 -13.52 20.56 11.98
N LEU A 565 -13.17 21.43 12.94
CA LEU A 565 -11.79 21.74 13.27
C LEU A 565 -11.07 20.50 13.79
N TYR A 566 -11.65 19.80 14.77
CA TYR A 566 -11.03 18.64 15.40
C TYR A 566 -10.89 17.45 14.44
N GLN A 567 -11.75 17.35 13.42
CA GLN A 567 -11.67 16.37 12.34
C GLN A 567 -10.70 16.75 11.21
N GLN A 568 -10.10 17.95 11.21
CA GLN A 568 -9.14 18.32 10.17
C GLN A 568 -7.95 17.37 10.17
N ARG A 569 -7.73 16.68 9.05
CA ARG A 569 -6.51 15.92 8.82
C ARG A 569 -5.46 16.80 8.16
N ILE A 570 -4.22 16.67 8.62
CA ILE A 570 -3.08 17.47 8.20
C ILE A 570 -1.99 16.50 7.79
N VAL A 571 -1.60 16.55 6.52
CA VAL A 571 -0.50 15.75 5.99
C VAL A 571 0.73 16.64 5.81
N TYR A 572 1.80 16.31 6.52
CA TYR A 572 3.09 16.99 6.43
C TYR A 572 4.21 15.95 6.55
N HIS A 573 5.23 16.04 5.67
CA HIS A 573 6.30 15.04 5.55
C HIS A 573 5.81 13.58 5.49
N ALA A 574 4.75 13.33 4.71
CA ALA A 574 4.10 12.04 4.54
C ALA A 574 3.51 11.43 5.84
N GLN A 575 3.42 12.20 6.92
CA GLN A 575 2.71 11.82 8.14
C GLN A 575 1.38 12.54 8.22
N ARG A 576 0.36 11.87 8.72
CA ARG A 576 -0.98 12.41 8.92
C ARG A 576 -1.31 12.47 10.40
N TYR A 577 -1.70 13.66 10.85
CA TYR A 577 -2.36 13.85 12.14
C TYR A 577 -3.67 14.59 11.96
N SER A 578 -4.65 14.26 12.78
CA SER A 578 -5.80 15.13 13.00
C SER A 578 -5.43 16.31 13.90
N PHE A 579 -6.17 17.40 13.80
CA PHE A 579 -6.05 18.53 14.72
C PHE A 579 -6.26 18.07 16.17
N ALA A 580 -7.24 17.17 16.41
CA ALA A 580 -7.49 16.59 17.74
C ALA A 580 -6.27 15.87 18.31
N GLU A 581 -5.61 15.02 17.51
CA GLU A 581 -4.39 14.30 17.94
C GLU A 581 -3.25 15.25 18.24
N ILE A 582 -3.05 16.28 17.42
CA ILE A 582 -2.04 17.32 17.65
C ILE A 582 -2.28 18.01 19.00
N MET A 583 -3.50 18.48 19.25
CA MET A 583 -3.84 19.15 20.51
C MET A 583 -3.64 18.21 21.71
N THR A 584 -4.05 16.95 21.58
CA THR A 584 -3.87 15.92 22.62
C THR A 584 -2.39 15.66 22.93
N LYS A 585 -1.54 15.58 21.90
CA LYS A 585 -0.09 15.37 22.04
C LYS A 585 0.59 16.55 22.72
N ILE A 586 0.21 17.78 22.35
CA ILE A 586 0.69 19.01 22.98
C ILE A 586 0.30 19.06 24.46
N GLN A 587 -0.96 18.75 24.79
CA GLN A 587 -1.48 18.81 26.16
C GLN A 587 -0.90 17.73 27.07
N ASN A 588 -0.74 16.50 26.57
CA ASN A 588 -0.30 15.37 27.39
C ASN A 588 1.22 15.33 27.61
N GLY A 589 2.02 15.94 26.73
CA GLY A 589 3.49 16.02 26.86
C GLY A 589 4.24 14.68 26.90
N LYS A 590 3.56 13.56 26.62
CA LYS A 590 4.11 12.20 26.78
C LYS A 590 5.07 11.76 25.68
N ASP A 591 5.08 12.47 24.56
CA ASP A 591 5.84 12.06 23.38
C ASP A 591 7.29 12.57 23.38
N ASN A 592 7.72 13.31 24.41
CA ASN A 592 9.03 14.00 24.49
C ASN A 592 9.33 14.93 23.29
N GLU A 593 8.31 15.26 22.49
CA GLU A 593 8.42 16.15 21.34
C GLU A 593 8.11 17.60 21.74
N CYS A 594 8.82 18.55 21.14
CA CYS A 594 8.58 19.97 21.37
C CYS A 594 7.29 20.44 20.70
N VAL A 595 6.57 21.38 21.33
CA VAL A 595 5.38 22.04 20.75
C VAL A 595 5.65 22.66 19.38
N ALA A 596 6.89 23.05 19.09
CA ALA A 596 7.34 23.54 17.79
C ALA A 596 7.04 22.54 16.66
N VAL A 597 7.28 21.25 16.89
CA VAL A 597 7.11 20.18 15.89
C VAL A 597 5.64 20.12 15.45
N TYR A 598 4.72 20.09 16.40
CA TYR A 598 3.30 20.08 16.11
C TYR A 598 2.79 21.41 15.53
N SER A 599 3.41 22.52 15.91
CA SER A 599 3.07 23.84 15.34
C SER A 599 3.41 23.93 13.84
N GLN A 600 4.33 23.12 13.31
CA GLN A 600 4.54 23.01 11.86
C GLN A 600 3.35 22.37 11.14
N TYR A 601 2.71 21.38 11.75
CA TYR A 601 1.46 20.80 11.21
C TYR A 601 0.34 21.84 11.22
N LEU A 602 0.22 22.63 12.30
CA LEU A 602 -0.75 23.73 12.34
C LEU A 602 -0.47 24.80 11.26
N ALA A 603 0.81 25.12 11.02
CA ALA A 603 1.21 25.98 9.90
C ALA A 603 0.81 25.36 8.54
N LYS A 604 0.99 24.05 8.38
CA LYS A 604 0.57 23.32 7.18
C LYS A 604 -0.95 23.38 6.98
N LEU A 605 -1.75 23.23 8.04
CA LEU A 605 -3.21 23.41 7.97
C LEU A 605 -3.58 24.79 7.43
N VAL A 606 -2.93 25.84 7.91
CA VAL A 606 -3.17 27.20 7.41
C VAL A 606 -2.81 27.31 5.94
N LEU A 607 -1.66 26.77 5.52
CA LEU A 607 -1.22 26.77 4.12
C LEU A 607 -2.09 25.90 3.20
N ASP A 608 -2.77 24.89 3.75
CA ASP A 608 -3.74 24.09 3.00
C ASP A 608 -4.96 24.91 2.61
N TYR A 609 -5.39 25.86 3.43
CA TYR A 609 -6.50 26.77 3.14
C TYR A 609 -6.05 28.12 2.50
N ASP A 610 -4.85 28.60 2.80
CA ASP A 610 -4.26 29.82 2.23
C ASP A 610 -2.75 29.65 1.98
N PRO A 611 -2.34 29.18 0.79
CA PRO A 611 -0.94 29.06 0.41
C PRO A 611 -0.17 30.39 0.49
N ASN A 612 -0.87 31.53 0.41
CA ASN A 612 -0.28 32.86 0.47
C ASN A 612 -0.30 33.45 1.89
N ALA A 613 -0.69 32.67 2.90
CA ALA A 613 -0.61 33.11 4.28
C ALA A 613 0.84 33.49 4.63
N GLU A 614 0.98 34.68 5.20
CA GLU A 614 2.25 35.17 5.74
C GLU A 614 2.39 34.76 7.21
N PHE A 615 3.60 34.31 7.55
CA PHE A 615 4.03 34.01 8.92
C PHE A 615 5.16 34.97 9.32
N LYS A 616 5.50 35.02 10.61
CA LYS A 616 6.70 35.74 11.08
C LYS A 616 7.93 35.34 10.26
N SER A 617 8.74 36.33 9.90
CA SER A 617 9.89 36.14 9.00
C SER A 617 10.86 35.02 9.42
N GLU A 618 11.01 34.80 10.73
CA GLU A 618 11.83 33.71 11.27
C GLU A 618 11.28 32.32 10.93
N ILE A 619 9.95 32.15 11.01
CA ILE A 619 9.26 30.91 10.65
C ILE A 619 9.42 30.67 9.15
N THR A 620 9.15 31.68 8.32
CA THR A 620 9.26 31.55 6.86
C THR A 620 10.67 31.15 6.42
N ARG A 621 11.71 31.70 7.05
CA ARG A 621 13.10 31.43 6.68
C ARG A 621 13.63 30.07 7.20
N LYS A 622 13.09 29.55 8.30
CA LYS A 622 13.68 28.40 9.01
C LYS A 622 12.80 27.14 9.04
N CYS A 623 11.52 27.21 8.71
CA CYS A 623 10.57 26.09 8.89
C CYS A 623 10.04 25.46 7.58
N GLU A 624 10.83 25.42 6.50
CA GLU A 624 10.44 24.85 5.18
C GLU A 624 9.06 25.32 4.65
N ILE A 625 8.61 26.53 5.01
CA ILE A 625 7.27 27.05 4.69
C ILE A 625 7.02 27.09 3.18
N ASP A 626 8.01 27.48 2.37
CA ASP A 626 7.84 27.55 0.91
C ASP A 626 7.61 26.17 0.28
N LYS A 627 8.21 25.12 0.85
CA LYS A 627 7.94 23.73 0.43
C LYS A 627 6.56 23.26 0.89
N ALA A 628 6.13 23.67 2.08
CA ALA A 628 4.78 23.40 2.56
C ALA A 628 3.70 24.08 1.68
N ARG A 629 3.99 25.28 1.16
CA ARG A 629 3.12 26.02 0.22
C ARG A 629 2.92 25.28 -1.10
N THR A 630 3.99 24.75 -1.69
CA THR A 630 3.90 24.00 -2.95
C THR A 630 3.16 22.66 -2.78
N GLN A 631 3.13 22.14 -1.54
CA GLN A 631 2.43 20.92 -1.15
C GLN A 631 1.05 21.19 -0.52
N SER A 632 0.48 22.38 -0.74
CA SER A 632 -0.85 22.72 -0.22
C SER A 632 -1.92 21.78 -0.77
N ALA A 633 -2.80 21.30 0.12
CA ALA A 633 -3.97 20.52 -0.24
C ALA A 633 -5.08 21.37 -0.91
N ARG A 634 -4.93 22.70 -0.96
CA ARG A 634 -5.88 23.65 -1.57
C ARG A 634 -7.33 23.43 -1.07
N LYS A 635 -7.50 23.35 0.26
CA LYS A 635 -8.77 23.19 0.97
C LYS A 635 -9.65 24.43 0.83
N VAL A 636 -10.97 24.23 0.82
CA VAL A 636 -11.95 25.29 0.62
C VAL A 636 -12.59 25.68 1.95
N TYR A 637 -12.65 26.98 2.24
CA TYR A 637 -13.32 27.50 3.44
C TYR A 637 -14.80 27.13 3.47
N ARG A 638 -15.33 26.95 4.69
CA ARG A 638 -16.77 26.78 4.94
C ARG A 638 -17.58 27.97 4.44
N ASP A 639 -16.99 29.17 4.48
CA ASP A 639 -17.62 30.41 4.02
C ASP A 639 -17.80 30.48 2.49
N CYS A 640 -17.19 29.54 1.75
CA CYS A 640 -17.36 29.44 0.31
C CYS A 640 -18.68 28.74 -0.04
N ASN A 641 -19.73 29.53 -0.22
CA ASN A 641 -21.09 29.07 -0.54
C ASN A 641 -21.28 28.56 -1.97
N VAL A 642 -20.20 28.34 -2.73
CA VAL A 642 -20.27 27.92 -4.12
C VAL A 642 -19.91 26.44 -4.23
N GLU A 643 -20.88 25.65 -4.69
CA GLU A 643 -20.72 24.24 -4.99
C GLU A 643 -19.75 24.00 -6.16
N GLN A 644 -19.23 22.77 -6.29
CA GLN A 644 -18.23 22.43 -7.31
C GLN A 644 -18.70 22.75 -8.74
N GLU A 645 -19.90 22.32 -9.11
CA GLU A 645 -20.45 22.51 -10.45
C GLU A 645 -20.64 24.00 -10.77
N GLU A 646 -21.11 24.77 -9.80
CA GLU A 646 -21.29 26.21 -9.96
C GLU A 646 -19.95 26.95 -10.01
N ALA A 647 -18.95 26.52 -9.24
CA ALA A 647 -17.60 27.08 -9.31
C ALA A 647 -16.96 26.84 -10.68
N ILE A 648 -17.16 25.65 -11.27
CA ILE A 648 -16.74 25.35 -12.65
C ILE A 648 -17.44 26.30 -13.61
N ARG A 649 -18.77 26.41 -13.54
CA ARG A 649 -19.55 27.26 -14.44
C ARG A 649 -19.10 28.72 -14.38
N ARG A 650 -18.99 29.28 -13.17
CA ARG A 650 -18.56 30.67 -12.97
C ARG A 650 -17.11 30.89 -13.42
N SER A 651 -16.23 29.93 -13.18
CA SER A 651 -14.84 29.99 -13.65
C SER A 651 -14.73 29.97 -15.17
N LEU A 652 -15.52 29.11 -15.84
CA LEU A 652 -15.60 29.09 -17.31
C LEU A 652 -16.11 30.42 -17.86
N ILE A 653 -17.17 30.98 -17.27
CA ILE A 653 -17.71 32.29 -17.68
C ILE A 653 -16.67 33.39 -17.50
N LEU A 654 -15.94 33.42 -16.37
CA LEU A 654 -14.84 34.36 -16.16
C LEU A 654 -13.75 34.20 -17.22
N PHE A 655 -13.37 32.97 -17.51
CA PHE A 655 -12.33 32.66 -18.49
C PHE A 655 -12.72 33.09 -19.91
N ILE A 656 -13.95 32.76 -20.33
CA ILE A 656 -14.52 33.18 -21.61
C ILE A 656 -14.66 34.71 -21.68
N SER A 657 -15.10 35.35 -20.59
CA SER A 657 -15.22 36.80 -20.51
C SER A 657 -13.86 37.49 -20.66
N LEU A 658 -12.79 36.94 -20.09
CA LEU A 658 -11.43 37.45 -20.28
C LEU A 658 -10.96 37.37 -21.73
N LEU A 659 -11.30 36.30 -22.45
CA LEU A 659 -10.94 36.14 -23.86
C LEU A 659 -11.78 36.99 -24.81
N THR A 660 -12.99 37.35 -24.42
CA THR A 660 -13.93 38.02 -25.32
C THR A 660 -14.09 39.51 -25.01
N HIS A 661 -14.11 39.94 -23.75
CA HIS A 661 -14.41 41.33 -23.38
C HIS A 661 -13.36 42.32 -23.92
N PRO A 662 -13.76 43.41 -24.59
CA PRO A 662 -12.83 44.39 -25.17
C PRO A 662 -12.32 45.39 -24.11
N PHE A 663 -11.39 44.95 -23.26
CA PHE A 663 -10.85 45.78 -22.17
C PHE A 663 -10.20 47.07 -22.67
N LYS A 664 -10.52 48.18 -21.99
CA LYS A 664 -9.82 49.46 -22.17
C LYS A 664 -8.72 49.61 -21.12
N TYR A 665 -7.51 49.95 -21.55
CA TYR A 665 -6.34 50.15 -20.67
C TYR A 665 -5.49 51.33 -21.18
N LEU A 666 -4.60 51.83 -20.32
CA LEU A 666 -3.65 52.88 -20.72
C LEU A 666 -2.58 52.30 -21.67
N PRO A 667 -2.05 53.11 -22.62
CA PRO A 667 -0.96 52.67 -23.49
C PRO A 667 0.22 52.09 -22.69
N GLY A 668 0.69 50.90 -23.08
CA GLY A 668 1.81 50.21 -22.42
C GLY A 668 1.46 49.39 -21.17
N THR A 669 0.22 49.40 -20.68
CA THR A 669 -0.19 48.64 -19.47
C THR A 669 -1.06 47.41 -19.77
N GLY A 670 -1.32 47.12 -21.04
CA GLY A 670 -2.11 45.97 -21.46
C GLY A 670 -1.24 44.72 -21.62
N GLU A 671 -1.67 43.63 -21.01
CA GLU A 671 -1.03 42.31 -21.04
C GLU A 671 -1.71 41.42 -22.09
N GLN A 672 -0.93 40.66 -22.85
CA GLN A 672 -1.46 39.70 -23.83
C GLN A 672 -1.82 38.39 -23.12
N ILE A 673 -3.01 37.87 -23.41
CA ILE A 673 -3.42 36.51 -23.07
C ILE A 673 -3.77 35.74 -24.34
N GLU A 674 -3.57 34.44 -24.31
CA GLU A 674 -3.83 33.55 -25.44
C GLU A 674 -4.22 32.17 -24.93
N GLU A 675 -5.27 31.62 -25.53
CA GLU A 675 -5.68 30.25 -25.36
C GLU A 675 -6.17 29.68 -26.69
N TRP A 676 -5.54 28.58 -27.10
CA TRP A 676 -5.80 27.90 -28.37
C TRP A 676 -5.59 28.83 -29.58
N ASP A 677 -6.65 29.17 -30.30
CA ASP A 677 -6.67 30.07 -31.46
C ASP A 677 -7.21 31.47 -31.11
N ASN A 678 -7.42 31.78 -29.83
CA ASN A 678 -8.04 33.02 -29.37
C ASN A 678 -7.04 33.82 -28.53
N SER A 679 -6.99 35.14 -28.76
CA SER A 679 -6.12 36.02 -28.01
C SER A 679 -6.81 37.33 -27.68
N ASN A 680 -6.48 37.91 -26.53
CA ASN A 680 -7.02 39.19 -26.09
C ASN A 680 -5.96 39.98 -25.33
N ARG A 681 -6.14 41.31 -25.24
CA ARG A 681 -5.35 42.17 -24.36
C ARG A 681 -6.17 42.58 -23.15
N VAL A 682 -5.65 42.25 -21.97
CA VAL A 682 -6.30 42.44 -20.68
C VAL A 682 -5.47 43.36 -19.78
N THR A 683 -6.05 43.77 -18.66
CA THR A 683 -5.29 44.46 -17.60
C THR A 683 -4.40 43.46 -16.84
N ARG A 684 -3.42 43.94 -16.07
CA ARG A 684 -2.61 43.09 -15.18
C ARG A 684 -3.46 42.23 -14.23
N THR A 685 -4.55 42.79 -13.69
CA THR A 685 -5.52 42.03 -12.89
C THR A 685 -6.18 40.93 -13.71
N GLY A 686 -6.61 41.23 -14.95
CA GLY A 686 -7.17 40.23 -15.86
C GLY A 686 -6.19 39.10 -16.19
N LYS A 687 -4.91 39.42 -16.40
CA LYS A 687 -3.84 38.44 -16.63
C LYS A 687 -3.66 37.50 -15.43
N LEU A 688 -3.64 38.04 -14.21
CA LEU A 688 -3.56 37.24 -12.99
C LEU A 688 -4.75 36.29 -12.83
N ILE A 689 -5.97 36.76 -13.13
CA ILE A 689 -7.17 35.90 -13.12
C ILE A 689 -7.04 34.80 -14.18
N PHE A 690 -6.64 35.16 -15.40
CA PHE A 690 -6.46 34.23 -16.52
C PHE A 690 -5.47 33.11 -16.17
N ASP A 691 -4.29 33.45 -15.66
CA ASP A 691 -3.23 32.47 -15.36
C ASP A 691 -3.67 31.45 -14.30
N ASN A 692 -4.35 31.91 -13.23
CA ASN A 692 -4.87 31.03 -12.18
C ASN A 692 -5.97 30.09 -12.71
N LEU A 693 -6.90 30.61 -13.52
CA LEU A 693 -7.98 29.81 -14.09
C LEU A 693 -7.49 28.84 -15.17
N LYS A 694 -6.49 29.23 -15.97
CA LYS A 694 -5.90 28.38 -17.01
C LYS A 694 -5.25 27.13 -16.40
N GLU A 695 -4.38 27.33 -15.40
CA GLU A 695 -3.74 26.24 -14.66
C GLU A 695 -4.78 25.28 -14.08
N SER A 696 -5.90 25.80 -13.56
CA SER A 696 -6.92 24.97 -12.92
C SER A 696 -7.86 24.26 -13.90
N LEU A 697 -8.36 24.94 -14.92
CA LEU A 697 -9.37 24.40 -15.84
C LEU A 697 -8.74 23.55 -16.93
N ILE A 698 -7.61 24.00 -17.47
CA ILE A 698 -7.00 23.42 -18.67
C ILE A 698 -5.92 22.41 -18.29
N ASP A 699 -5.01 22.77 -17.38
CA ASP A 699 -3.87 21.91 -17.04
C ASP A 699 -4.21 20.85 -15.97
N ASN A 700 -5.14 21.17 -15.05
CA ASN A 700 -5.50 20.32 -13.91
C ASN A 700 -6.95 19.78 -13.92
N GLU A 701 -7.65 19.86 -15.04
CA GLU A 701 -9.00 19.29 -15.24
C GLU A 701 -10.01 19.65 -14.12
N ALA A 702 -9.96 20.89 -13.64
CA ALA A 702 -10.86 21.43 -12.62
C ALA A 702 -10.84 20.73 -11.23
N ARG A 703 -9.82 19.92 -10.91
CA ARG A 703 -9.74 19.18 -9.63
C ARG A 703 -9.84 20.08 -8.39
N ASN A 704 -9.25 21.28 -8.44
CA ASN A 704 -9.20 22.24 -7.32
C ASN A 704 -9.98 23.54 -7.63
N ILE A 705 -10.94 23.50 -8.54
CA ILE A 705 -11.56 24.71 -9.10
C ILE A 705 -12.32 25.54 -8.07
N ARG A 706 -12.96 24.93 -7.05
CA ARG A 706 -13.61 25.69 -5.97
C ARG A 706 -12.63 26.56 -5.20
N PHE A 707 -11.47 26.00 -4.87
CA PHE A 707 -10.40 26.73 -4.21
C PHE A 707 -9.91 27.87 -5.10
N VAL A 708 -9.60 27.58 -6.36
CA VAL A 708 -9.07 28.59 -7.30
C VAL A 708 -10.09 29.70 -7.55
N TYR A 709 -11.37 29.36 -7.69
CA TYR A 709 -12.45 30.34 -7.82
C TYR A 709 -12.54 31.24 -6.57
N SER A 710 -12.62 30.66 -5.37
CA SER A 710 -12.64 31.43 -4.11
C SER A 710 -11.40 32.31 -3.98
N PHE A 711 -10.21 31.79 -4.31
CA PHE A 711 -8.96 32.52 -4.32
C PHE A 711 -9.00 33.72 -5.27
N VAL A 712 -9.42 33.51 -6.52
CA VAL A 712 -9.58 34.57 -7.52
C VAL A 712 -10.53 35.67 -7.02
N ILE A 713 -11.69 35.29 -6.47
CA ILE A 713 -12.66 36.24 -5.92
C ILE A 713 -12.07 37.03 -4.75
N ASP A 714 -11.51 36.34 -3.74
CA ASP A 714 -11.16 36.93 -2.45
C ASP A 714 -9.78 37.60 -2.42
N LYS A 715 -8.82 37.13 -3.21
CA LYS A 715 -7.43 37.60 -3.20
C LYS A 715 -7.06 38.42 -4.42
N ILE A 716 -7.82 38.34 -5.52
CA ILE A 716 -7.55 39.12 -6.73
C ILE A 716 -8.64 40.16 -6.95
N ILE A 717 -9.90 39.75 -7.07
CA ILE A 717 -11.00 40.62 -7.53
C ILE A 717 -11.48 41.59 -6.44
N LYS A 718 -11.77 41.12 -5.22
CA LYS A 718 -12.21 41.98 -4.10
C LYS A 718 -11.12 43.01 -3.72
N PRO A 719 -9.83 42.64 -3.56
CA PRO A 719 -8.78 43.61 -3.28
C PRO A 719 -8.60 44.60 -4.43
N ALA A 720 -8.58 44.14 -5.68
CA ALA A 720 -8.48 45.03 -6.82
C ALA A 720 -9.56 46.10 -6.81
N ARG A 721 -10.80 45.79 -6.40
CA ARG A 721 -11.88 46.77 -6.25
C ARG A 721 -11.68 47.74 -5.07
N ASN A 722 -11.20 47.25 -3.94
CA ASN A 722 -11.13 48.03 -2.70
C ASN A 722 -9.85 48.89 -2.60
N GLU A 723 -8.86 48.68 -3.46
CA GLU A 723 -7.64 49.49 -3.51
C GLU A 723 -7.93 50.97 -3.81
N SER A 724 -7.76 51.83 -2.81
CA SER A 724 -7.83 53.30 -2.93
C SER A 724 -6.47 53.94 -3.23
N TRP A 725 -5.54 53.19 -3.84
CA TRP A 725 -4.24 53.74 -4.21
C TRP A 725 -4.43 54.74 -5.38
N LEU A 726 -3.89 55.96 -5.24
CA LEU A 726 -4.07 57.08 -6.19
C LEU A 726 -3.71 56.73 -7.65
N PHE A 727 -2.66 55.95 -7.91
CA PHE A 727 -2.35 55.50 -9.30
C PHE A 727 -3.36 54.50 -9.89
N THR A 728 -4.01 53.64 -9.10
CA THR A 728 -4.98 52.65 -9.61
C THR A 728 -6.25 53.35 -10.08
N PHE A 729 -6.60 54.47 -9.43
CA PHE A 729 -7.65 55.39 -9.85
C PHE A 729 -7.34 56.08 -11.20
N PHE A 730 -6.07 56.42 -11.46
CA PHE A 730 -5.66 57.02 -12.75
C PHE A 730 -5.42 55.98 -13.85
N SER A 731 -5.16 54.71 -13.51
CA SER A 731 -4.78 53.67 -14.49
C SER A 731 -5.89 52.73 -14.91
N ARG A 732 -6.98 52.61 -14.14
CA ARG A 732 -8.07 51.67 -14.46
C ARG A 732 -9.19 52.36 -15.22
N SER A 733 -9.57 51.79 -16.36
CA SER A 733 -10.70 52.30 -17.13
C SER A 733 -12.02 52.06 -16.39
N THR A 734 -12.98 52.96 -16.61
CA THR A 734 -14.36 52.83 -16.10
C THR A 734 -15.03 51.53 -16.58
N ASP A 735 -14.59 50.98 -17.71
CA ASP A 735 -15.04 49.72 -18.25
C ASP A 735 -14.56 48.52 -17.43
N THR A 736 -13.27 48.48 -17.07
CA THR A 736 -12.73 47.40 -16.22
C THR A 736 -13.34 47.42 -14.82
N ASP A 737 -13.61 48.61 -14.26
CA ASP A 737 -14.30 48.73 -12.97
C ASP A 737 -15.75 48.18 -13.03
N LYS A 738 -16.48 48.44 -14.13
CA LYS A 738 -17.81 47.86 -14.35
C LYS A 738 -17.75 46.33 -14.46
N TRP A 739 -16.77 45.80 -15.18
CA TRP A 739 -16.56 44.35 -15.29
C TRP A 739 -16.22 43.70 -13.94
N LEU A 740 -15.36 44.30 -13.11
CA LEU A 740 -15.11 43.78 -11.77
C LEU A 740 -16.35 43.85 -10.87
N LYS A 741 -17.18 44.90 -11.02
CA LYS A 741 -18.46 45.02 -10.31
C LYS A 741 -19.47 43.96 -10.73
N SER A 742 -19.54 43.61 -12.02
CA SER A 742 -20.44 42.58 -12.53
C SER A 742 -20.10 41.18 -12.02
N ILE A 743 -18.83 40.93 -11.68
CA ILE A 743 -18.42 39.68 -11.03
C ILE A 743 -18.88 39.64 -9.57
N ILE A 744 -18.71 40.74 -8.83
CA ILE A 744 -18.99 40.77 -7.38
C ILE A 744 -20.49 40.80 -7.08
N ASN A 745 -21.30 41.43 -7.93
CA ASN A 745 -22.75 41.46 -7.79
C ASN A 745 -23.45 40.27 -8.50
N ASP A 746 -22.67 39.28 -8.94
CA ASP A 746 -23.10 38.11 -9.71
C ASP A 746 -23.77 38.40 -11.07
N SER A 747 -23.82 39.64 -11.55
CA SER A 747 -24.53 39.97 -12.80
C SER A 747 -23.87 39.34 -14.04
N LEU A 748 -22.54 39.19 -14.04
CA LEU A 748 -21.80 38.52 -15.12
C LEU A 748 -22.21 37.06 -15.30
N PHE A 749 -22.61 36.40 -14.21
CA PHE A 749 -22.93 34.97 -14.19
C PHE A 749 -24.37 34.67 -14.60
N ASN A 750 -25.18 35.70 -14.85
CA ASN A 750 -26.53 35.56 -15.36
C ASN A 750 -26.50 35.27 -16.86
N SER A 751 -27.43 34.42 -17.32
CA SER A 751 -27.47 33.85 -18.69
C SER A 751 -27.51 34.87 -19.82
N ASP A 752 -27.89 36.11 -19.51
CA ASP A 752 -28.22 37.13 -20.50
C ASP A 752 -26.99 37.95 -20.93
N GLU A 753 -25.94 38.02 -20.10
CA GLU A 753 -24.74 38.82 -20.37
C GLU A 753 -23.59 37.99 -20.97
N THR A 754 -23.30 36.81 -20.42
CA THR A 754 -22.24 35.91 -20.92
C THR A 754 -22.72 34.45 -20.94
N PRO A 755 -23.25 33.98 -22.08
CA PRO A 755 -23.71 32.61 -22.20
C PRO A 755 -22.56 31.61 -22.09
N CYS A 756 -22.76 30.53 -21.33
CA CYS A 756 -21.87 29.38 -21.30
C CYS A 756 -22.72 28.11 -21.43
N PHE A 757 -22.61 27.44 -22.57
CA PHE A 757 -23.36 26.25 -22.92
C PHE A 757 -22.43 25.05 -23.15
N GLU A 758 -22.94 23.86 -22.91
CA GLU A 758 -22.27 22.63 -23.30
C GLU A 758 -22.19 22.56 -24.85
N PRO A 759 -21.04 22.19 -25.44
CA PRO A 759 -20.86 22.08 -26.88
C PRO A 759 -21.91 21.18 -27.56
N GLU A 760 -22.25 20.06 -26.93
CA GLU A 760 -23.27 19.11 -27.39
C GLU A 760 -24.64 19.78 -27.53
N HIS A 761 -24.98 20.61 -26.55
CA HIS A 761 -26.23 21.37 -26.52
C HIS A 761 -26.29 22.38 -27.66
N LEU A 762 -25.18 23.09 -27.90
CA LEU A 762 -25.06 24.02 -29.02
C LEU A 762 -25.29 23.33 -30.37
N VAL A 763 -24.65 22.19 -30.60
CA VAL A 763 -24.78 21.45 -31.87
C VAL A 763 -26.24 21.08 -32.14
N ILE A 764 -26.95 20.55 -31.14
CA ILE A 764 -28.32 20.07 -31.33
C ILE A 764 -29.28 21.23 -31.55
N VAL A 765 -29.26 22.22 -30.67
CA VAL A 765 -30.21 23.33 -30.73
C VAL A 765 -30.02 24.15 -32.00
N LEU A 766 -28.77 24.42 -32.38
CA LEU A 766 -28.48 25.18 -33.60
C LEU A 766 -28.80 24.36 -34.85
N SER A 767 -28.57 23.03 -34.84
CA SER A 767 -28.99 22.17 -35.94
C SER A 767 -30.50 22.18 -36.14
N GLU A 768 -31.28 22.14 -35.05
CA GLU A 768 -32.74 22.27 -35.11
C GLU A 768 -33.19 23.64 -35.59
N LEU A 769 -32.49 24.70 -35.17
CA LEU A 769 -32.81 26.05 -35.62
C LEU A 769 -32.62 26.18 -37.13
N VAL A 770 -31.53 25.65 -37.70
CA VAL A 770 -31.27 25.62 -39.15
C VAL A 770 -32.25 24.73 -39.93
N GLU A 771 -32.81 23.71 -39.29
CA GLU A 771 -33.87 22.86 -39.88
C GLU A 771 -35.22 23.59 -39.93
N ARG A 772 -35.57 24.32 -38.86
CA ARG A 772 -36.84 25.04 -38.73
C ARG A 772 -36.85 26.34 -39.51
N ASP A 773 -35.72 27.03 -39.55
CA ASP A 773 -35.56 28.35 -40.15
C ASP A 773 -34.32 28.36 -41.07
N PRO A 774 -34.52 28.12 -42.38
CA PRO A 774 -33.44 28.06 -43.36
C PRO A 774 -32.64 29.36 -43.53
N ASP A 775 -33.17 30.50 -43.09
CA ASP A 775 -32.51 31.81 -43.25
C ASP A 775 -31.23 31.89 -42.39
N PHE A 776 -31.16 31.15 -41.29
CA PHE A 776 -29.97 31.04 -40.44
C PHE A 776 -28.88 30.14 -41.03
N ARG A 777 -29.20 29.34 -42.05
CA ARG A 777 -28.33 28.29 -42.57
C ARG A 777 -26.94 28.79 -43.01
N PRO A 778 -26.79 29.87 -43.80
CA PRO A 778 -25.49 30.26 -44.33
C PRO A 778 -24.45 30.60 -43.26
N VAL A 779 -24.89 31.04 -42.08
CA VAL A 779 -23.99 31.46 -41.00
C VAL A 779 -23.85 30.37 -39.93
N LEU A 780 -24.94 29.69 -39.55
CA LEU A 780 -24.89 28.67 -38.50
C LEU A 780 -24.28 27.35 -38.99
N ASP A 781 -24.40 27.00 -40.27
CA ASP A 781 -23.85 25.74 -40.77
C ASP A 781 -22.32 25.70 -40.63
N ASP A 782 -21.61 26.80 -40.88
CA ASP A 782 -20.15 26.83 -40.74
C ASP A 782 -19.72 26.81 -39.26
N PHE A 783 -20.50 27.46 -38.39
CA PHE A 783 -20.27 27.42 -36.94
C PHE A 783 -20.53 26.02 -36.35
N ILE A 784 -21.61 25.34 -36.75
CA ILE A 784 -21.91 23.96 -36.30
C ILE A 784 -20.81 23.00 -36.77
N GLU A 785 -20.30 23.18 -37.99
CA GLU A 785 -19.16 22.43 -38.51
C GLU A 785 -17.91 22.64 -37.63
N GLU A 786 -17.60 23.89 -37.27
CA GLU A 786 -16.49 24.22 -36.37
C GLU A 786 -16.65 23.63 -34.95
N LEU A 787 -17.87 23.61 -34.41
CA LEU A 787 -18.18 22.98 -33.11
C LEU A 787 -17.90 21.48 -33.14
N ILE A 788 -18.42 20.77 -34.16
CA ILE A 788 -18.22 19.33 -34.32
C ILE A 788 -16.73 19.01 -34.46
N GLN A 789 -15.99 19.81 -35.24
CA GLN A 789 -14.55 19.64 -35.38
C GLN A 789 -13.81 19.84 -34.06
N THR A 790 -14.18 20.87 -33.28
CA THR A 790 -13.56 21.16 -31.99
C THR A 790 -13.85 20.04 -30.97
N MET A 791 -15.08 19.52 -30.95
CA MET A 791 -15.46 18.40 -30.07
C MET A 791 -14.78 17.08 -30.42
N ALA A 792 -14.37 16.89 -31.69
CA ALA A 792 -13.65 15.71 -32.13
C ALA A 792 -12.16 15.72 -31.73
N GLN A 793 -11.63 16.86 -31.29
CA GLN A 793 -10.23 16.98 -30.85
C GLN A 793 -10.02 16.34 -29.48
N ARG A 794 -8.85 15.72 -29.29
CA ARG A 794 -8.49 15.03 -28.03
C ARG A 794 -7.90 15.98 -27.00
N GLU A 795 -8.69 16.96 -26.62
CA GLU A 795 -8.30 18.04 -25.70
C GLU A 795 -9.13 17.99 -24.42
N ASN A 796 -8.67 18.71 -23.39
CA ASN A 796 -9.40 18.84 -22.14
C ASN A 796 -10.84 19.35 -22.42
N ARG A 797 -11.86 18.71 -21.81
CA ARG A 797 -13.28 19.07 -22.02
C ARG A 797 -13.54 20.56 -21.76
N TYR A 798 -12.98 21.13 -20.70
CA TYR A 798 -13.15 22.55 -20.37
C TYR A 798 -12.48 23.45 -21.41
N ARG A 799 -11.37 23.01 -22.01
CA ARG A 799 -10.71 23.71 -23.11
C ARG A 799 -11.59 23.75 -24.37
N ILE A 800 -12.23 22.62 -24.69
CA ILE A 800 -13.25 22.51 -25.76
C ILE A 800 -14.42 23.45 -25.46
N MET A 801 -14.97 23.41 -24.23
CA MET A 801 -16.06 24.30 -23.82
C MET A 801 -15.71 25.78 -23.98
N VAL A 802 -14.51 26.20 -23.54
CA VAL A 802 -14.04 27.59 -23.68
C VAL A 802 -14.01 27.99 -25.15
N ARG A 803 -13.35 27.20 -26.02
CA ARG A 803 -13.23 27.52 -27.44
C ARG A 803 -14.60 27.64 -28.11
N CYS A 804 -15.49 26.66 -27.91
CA CYS A 804 -16.83 26.68 -28.48
C CYS A 804 -17.64 27.92 -28.06
N ASN A 805 -17.57 28.32 -26.78
CA ASN A 805 -18.31 29.47 -26.28
C ASN A 805 -17.67 30.81 -26.67
N VAL A 806 -16.34 30.89 -26.82
CA VAL A 806 -15.68 32.08 -27.40
C VAL A 806 -16.14 32.29 -28.84
N LYS A 807 -16.14 31.24 -29.67
CA LYS A 807 -16.64 31.29 -31.05
C LYS A 807 -18.12 31.65 -31.13
N LEU A 808 -18.95 31.16 -30.19
CA LEU A 808 -20.36 31.56 -30.08
C LEU A 808 -20.51 33.08 -29.84
N ILE A 809 -19.68 33.66 -28.98
CA ILE A 809 -19.70 35.11 -28.72
C ILE A 809 -19.22 35.90 -29.94
N GLU A 810 -18.22 35.41 -30.67
CA GLU A 810 -17.78 36.00 -31.94
C GLU A 810 -18.89 35.98 -33.00
N LEU A 811 -19.61 34.87 -33.11
CA LEU A 811 -20.78 34.74 -33.96
C LEU A 811 -21.86 35.77 -33.58
N PHE A 812 -22.17 35.94 -32.29
CA PHE A 812 -23.12 36.97 -31.86
C PHE A 812 -22.66 38.40 -32.20
N ARG A 813 -21.36 38.70 -32.11
CA ARG A 813 -20.82 40.01 -32.54
C ARG A 813 -20.93 40.21 -34.04
N HIS A 814 -20.80 39.15 -34.83
CA HIS A 814 -21.01 39.21 -36.26
C HIS A 814 -22.47 39.62 -36.56
N PHE A 815 -23.45 38.97 -35.93
CA PHE A 815 -24.86 39.34 -36.06
C PHE A 815 -25.16 40.79 -35.63
N GLU A 816 -24.61 41.24 -34.50
CA GLU A 816 -24.77 42.62 -34.01
C GLU A 816 -24.21 43.67 -35.00
N LYS A 817 -23.06 43.40 -35.62
CA LYS A 817 -22.45 44.31 -36.61
C LYS A 817 -23.26 44.40 -37.91
N HIS A 818 -23.99 43.34 -38.26
CA HIS A 818 -24.80 43.27 -39.48
C HIS A 818 -26.28 43.65 -39.25
N ASN A 819 -26.62 44.23 -38.10
CA ASN A 819 -27.99 44.63 -37.71
C ASN A 819 -29.03 43.49 -37.80
N GLN A 820 -28.58 42.23 -37.68
CA GLN A 820 -29.47 41.08 -37.58
C GLN A 820 -29.89 40.95 -36.12
N PHE A 821 -31.16 41.28 -35.80
CA PHE A 821 -31.70 41.35 -34.44
C PHE A 821 -31.97 39.95 -33.82
N GLU A 822 -31.07 39.00 -34.05
CA GLU A 822 -31.31 37.56 -33.89
C GLU A 822 -30.64 36.95 -32.65
N LYS A 823 -29.69 37.65 -32.03
CA LYS A 823 -29.00 37.21 -30.79
C LYS A 823 -29.99 36.81 -29.71
N LYS A 824 -31.02 37.64 -29.48
CA LYS A 824 -32.04 37.37 -28.46
C LYS A 824 -32.87 36.12 -28.80
N GLY A 825 -33.20 35.92 -30.07
CA GLY A 825 -33.93 34.73 -30.53
C GLY A 825 -33.14 33.44 -30.33
N ILE A 826 -31.85 33.42 -30.72
CA ILE A 826 -30.98 32.25 -30.55
C ILE A 826 -30.77 31.96 -29.06
N LEU A 827 -30.51 32.98 -28.23
CA LEU A 827 -30.37 32.81 -26.78
C LEU A 827 -31.67 32.33 -26.12
N ASP A 828 -32.83 32.85 -26.52
CA ASP A 828 -34.12 32.39 -26.01
C ASP A 828 -34.36 30.91 -26.34
N VAL A 829 -33.98 30.46 -27.53
CA VAL A 829 -34.08 29.04 -27.93
C VAL A 829 -33.10 28.19 -27.14
N LEU A 830 -31.84 28.61 -27.00
CA LEU A 830 -30.81 27.91 -26.22
C LEU A 830 -31.17 27.81 -24.73
N ASN A 831 -31.76 28.86 -24.15
CA ASN A 831 -32.18 28.89 -22.75
C ASN A 831 -33.44 28.06 -22.49
N LYS A 832 -34.38 27.99 -23.45
CA LYS A 832 -35.62 27.17 -23.33
C LYS A 832 -35.37 25.67 -23.47
N SER A 833 -34.29 25.28 -24.13
CA SER A 833 -33.97 23.88 -24.48
C SER A 833 -32.99 23.22 -23.51
N ARG A 834 -32.71 23.82 -22.35
CA ARG A 834 -31.62 23.46 -21.42
C ARG A 834 -31.74 22.09 -20.73
N GLU A 835 -32.62 21.21 -21.19
CA GLU A 835 -32.76 19.84 -20.69
C GLU A 835 -31.56 18.96 -21.06
N ARG A 836 -31.34 17.87 -20.29
CA ARG A 836 -30.20 16.97 -20.50
C ARG A 836 -30.28 16.31 -21.87
N THR A 837 -29.37 16.70 -22.74
CA THR A 837 -29.12 16.10 -24.03
C THR A 837 -28.71 14.63 -23.92
N THR A 838 -29.31 13.74 -24.71
CA THR A 838 -28.86 12.34 -24.77
C THR A 838 -27.76 12.14 -25.80
N SER A 839 -26.82 11.22 -25.52
CA SER A 839 -25.78 10.86 -26.49
C SER A 839 -26.36 10.40 -27.83
N THR A 840 -27.51 9.71 -27.81
CA THR A 840 -28.20 9.23 -29.02
C THR A 840 -28.74 10.36 -29.89
N GLU A 841 -29.22 11.43 -29.26
CA GLU A 841 -29.75 12.61 -29.96
C GLU A 841 -28.63 13.43 -30.60
N LEU A 842 -27.53 13.68 -29.88
CA LEU A 842 -26.33 14.31 -30.41
C LEU A 842 -25.82 13.56 -31.64
N MET A 843 -25.74 12.24 -31.54
CA MET A 843 -25.33 11.36 -32.64
C MET A 843 -26.24 11.52 -33.85
N SER A 844 -27.56 11.48 -33.64
CA SER A 844 -28.53 11.61 -34.72
C SER A 844 -28.44 12.95 -35.45
N LYS A 845 -28.39 14.06 -34.69
CA LYS A 845 -28.28 15.41 -35.25
C LYS A 845 -26.95 15.65 -35.96
N THR A 846 -25.85 15.17 -35.39
CA THR A 846 -24.52 15.28 -36.01
C THR A 846 -24.47 14.52 -37.34
N VAL A 847 -24.99 13.29 -37.39
CA VAL A 847 -25.06 12.50 -38.62
C VAL A 847 -25.95 13.18 -39.67
N ALA A 848 -27.13 13.68 -39.28
CA ALA A 848 -28.03 14.39 -40.18
C ALA A 848 -27.40 15.66 -40.76
N PHE A 849 -26.70 16.43 -39.92
CA PHE A 849 -25.96 17.62 -40.34
C PHE A 849 -24.86 17.29 -41.37
N LEU A 850 -24.03 16.29 -41.08
CA LEU A 850 -22.95 15.87 -41.98
C LEU A 850 -23.49 15.32 -43.32
N GLN A 851 -24.58 14.54 -43.28
CA GLN A 851 -25.26 14.06 -44.49
C GLN A 851 -25.78 15.21 -45.36
N ARG A 852 -26.38 16.23 -44.73
CA ARG A 852 -26.87 17.43 -45.41
C ARG A 852 -25.73 18.19 -46.08
N LYS A 853 -24.66 18.50 -45.34
CA LYS A 853 -23.46 19.19 -45.88
C LYS A 853 -22.84 18.43 -47.05
N LEU A 854 -22.72 17.11 -46.94
CA LEU A 854 -22.25 16.25 -48.04
C LEU A 854 -23.17 16.37 -49.26
N THR A 855 -24.48 16.26 -49.09
CA THR A 855 -25.46 16.34 -50.18
C THR A 855 -25.43 17.70 -50.87
N THR A 856 -25.36 18.80 -50.10
CA THR A 856 -25.28 20.16 -50.65
C THR A 856 -24.00 20.37 -51.44
N ARG A 857 -22.83 19.96 -50.94
CA ARG A 857 -21.56 20.10 -51.68
C ARG A 857 -21.46 19.20 -52.90
N LEU A 858 -22.10 18.03 -52.87
CA LEU A 858 -22.18 17.12 -54.03
C LEU A 858 -23.13 17.64 -55.14
N SER A 859 -24.06 18.54 -54.81
CA SER A 859 -24.95 19.18 -55.78
C SER A 859 -24.33 20.38 -56.53
N PHE A 860 -23.24 20.96 -55.99
CA PHE A 860 -22.46 21.99 -56.67
C PHE A 860 -21.33 21.34 -57.48
N ASN A 861 -21.55 21.26 -58.77
CA ASN A 861 -20.63 20.70 -59.75
C ASN A 861 -19.54 21.73 -60.09
N ASP A 862 -18.65 22.05 -59.14
CA ASP A 862 -17.58 23.02 -59.38
C ASP A 862 -16.18 22.48 -59.13
N LYS A 863 -15.27 22.89 -60.01
CA LYS A 863 -13.96 22.30 -60.33
C LYS A 863 -12.88 22.44 -59.24
N GLU A 864 -13.21 22.79 -58.01
CA GLU A 864 -12.21 22.85 -56.95
C GLU A 864 -12.15 21.54 -56.14
N GLN A 865 -11.13 20.73 -56.45
CA GLN A 865 -10.68 19.59 -55.67
C GLN A 865 -10.14 20.01 -54.29
N ARG A 866 -10.97 20.63 -53.45
CA ARG A 866 -10.70 20.83 -52.02
C ARG A 866 -11.78 20.10 -51.21
N LEU A 867 -11.86 18.79 -51.43
CA LEU A 867 -12.58 17.88 -50.55
C LEU A 867 -11.84 17.82 -49.22
N PHE A 868 -12.28 18.67 -48.28
CA PHE A 868 -11.77 18.83 -46.94
C PHE A 868 -10.25 19.05 -46.85
N HIS A 869 -9.82 20.30 -46.62
CA HIS A 869 -8.57 20.52 -45.89
C HIS A 869 -8.78 20.13 -44.41
N PHE A 870 -9.01 18.84 -44.17
CA PHE A 870 -8.76 18.18 -42.91
C PHE A 870 -7.27 17.82 -42.92
N GLU A 871 -6.39 18.80 -42.70
CA GLU A 871 -5.02 18.48 -42.27
C GLU A 871 -5.11 18.02 -40.82
N TRP A 872 -5.46 16.75 -40.62
CA TRP A 872 -4.99 16.06 -39.43
C TRP A 872 -3.47 15.98 -39.60
N ASP A 873 -2.71 16.53 -38.68
CA ASP A 873 -1.27 16.30 -38.62
C ASP A 873 -1.04 14.82 -38.26
N ILE A 874 -1.02 13.95 -39.28
CA ILE A 874 -1.12 12.48 -39.20
C ILE A 874 -0.05 11.86 -38.29
N ASP A 875 1.07 12.54 -38.03
CA ASP A 875 2.15 12.03 -37.20
C ASP A 875 1.97 12.32 -35.70
N TYR A 876 1.16 13.31 -35.31
CA TYR A 876 0.87 13.62 -33.90
C TYR A 876 -0.16 12.65 -33.28
N TYR A 877 -1.08 12.08 -34.08
CA TYR A 877 -2.27 11.35 -33.59
C TYR A 877 -2.13 9.82 -33.46
N LYS A 878 -0.95 9.24 -33.73
CA LYS A 878 -0.74 7.78 -33.78
C LYS A 878 -0.65 7.06 -32.42
N SER A 879 -0.76 7.74 -31.28
CA SER A 879 -0.29 7.15 -30.01
C SER A 879 -1.31 6.77 -28.92
N LYS A 880 -2.62 7.13 -28.94
CA LYS A 880 -3.49 6.81 -27.78
C LYS A 880 -4.99 6.59 -28.10
N SER A 881 -5.68 5.79 -27.27
CA SER A 881 -7.09 5.34 -27.38
C SER A 881 -8.16 6.45 -27.25
N TYR A 882 -9.26 6.39 -28.01
CA TYR A 882 -10.36 7.39 -28.09
C TYR A 882 -11.39 7.32 -26.93
N PRO A 883 -12.06 8.42 -26.56
CA PRO A 883 -13.25 8.39 -25.70
C PRO A 883 -14.44 7.66 -26.36
N TYR A 884 -15.16 6.85 -25.57
CA TYR A 884 -16.24 5.94 -26.00
C TYR A 884 -17.39 6.55 -26.85
N PRO A 885 -17.84 7.81 -26.66
CA PRO A 885 -18.95 8.38 -27.44
C PRO A 885 -18.57 8.78 -28.88
N ILE A 886 -17.34 9.27 -29.10
CA ILE A 886 -16.89 9.81 -30.40
C ILE A 886 -16.55 8.67 -31.36
N ARG A 887 -16.00 7.56 -30.84
CA ARG A 887 -15.73 6.36 -31.64
C ARG A 887 -17.00 5.79 -32.27
N ASN A 888 -18.08 5.70 -31.49
CA ASN A 888 -19.39 5.28 -32.03
C ASN A 888 -19.93 6.27 -33.06
N LEU A 889 -19.70 7.59 -32.90
CA LEU A 889 -20.11 8.62 -33.86
C LEU A 889 -19.42 8.44 -35.20
N LEU A 890 -18.11 8.22 -35.16
CA LEU A 890 -17.25 7.99 -36.30
C LEU A 890 -17.58 6.65 -37.00
N GLU A 891 -17.72 5.55 -36.26
CA GLU A 891 -18.08 4.23 -36.79
C GLU A 891 -19.51 4.21 -37.37
N THR A 892 -20.48 4.86 -36.73
CA THR A 892 -21.87 4.95 -37.23
C THR A 892 -21.94 5.78 -38.50
N PHE A 893 -21.24 6.93 -38.55
CA PHE A 893 -21.17 7.75 -39.74
C PHE A 893 -20.49 6.99 -40.89
N GLN A 894 -19.41 6.28 -40.61
CA GLN A 894 -18.71 5.43 -41.58
C GLN A 894 -19.61 4.33 -42.15
N ASN A 895 -20.34 3.61 -41.29
CA ASN A 895 -21.29 2.57 -41.70
C ASN A 895 -22.43 3.14 -42.55
N ARG A 896 -22.88 4.35 -42.27
CA ARG A 896 -23.94 5.02 -43.04
C ARG A 896 -23.42 5.60 -44.36
N CYS A 897 -22.18 6.09 -44.42
CA CYS A 897 -21.48 6.44 -45.67
C CYS A 897 -21.32 5.23 -46.57
N LYS A 898 -20.97 4.05 -46.02
CA LYS A 898 -20.95 2.76 -46.74
C LYS A 898 -22.34 2.41 -47.30
N SER A 899 -23.41 2.58 -46.51
CA SER A 899 -24.80 2.36 -46.97
C SER A 899 -25.28 3.36 -48.04
N MET A 900 -24.85 4.63 -47.99
CA MET A 900 -25.15 5.62 -49.04
C MET A 900 -24.41 5.32 -50.35
N LEU A 901 -23.20 4.76 -50.26
CA LEU A 901 -22.41 4.24 -51.39
C LEU A 901 -23.17 3.16 -52.15
N ASP A 902 -23.83 2.25 -51.41
CA ASP A 902 -24.64 1.17 -51.99
C ASP A 902 -25.91 1.68 -52.68
N SER A 903 -26.39 2.88 -52.29
CA SER A 903 -27.66 3.44 -52.74
C SER A 903 -27.52 4.49 -53.86
N ASN A 904 -26.32 5.03 -54.10
CA ASN A 904 -26.08 6.08 -55.10
C ASN A 904 -24.70 5.93 -55.79
N PRO A 905 -24.60 5.18 -56.91
CA PRO A 905 -23.34 4.88 -57.59
C PRO A 905 -22.58 6.11 -58.12
N GLY A 906 -23.28 7.22 -58.37
CA GLY A 906 -22.68 8.47 -58.86
C GLY A 906 -21.74 9.16 -57.85
N LEU A 907 -21.81 8.78 -56.57
CA LEU A 907 -21.00 9.34 -55.49
C LEU A 907 -19.79 8.48 -55.09
N GLN A 908 -19.59 7.36 -55.80
CA GLN A 908 -18.68 6.28 -55.41
C GLN A 908 -17.23 6.75 -55.26
N ARG A 909 -16.72 7.59 -56.16
CA ARG A 909 -15.32 8.05 -56.11
C ARG A 909 -15.03 8.96 -54.92
N SER A 910 -15.91 9.93 -54.65
CA SER A 910 -15.71 10.90 -53.57
C SER A 910 -15.91 10.29 -52.18
N ILE A 911 -16.87 9.37 -52.03
CA ILE A 911 -17.10 8.69 -50.75
C ILE A 911 -16.03 7.62 -50.49
N HIS A 912 -15.54 6.91 -51.52
CA HIS A 912 -14.48 5.91 -51.35
C HIS A 912 -13.15 6.54 -50.95
N THR A 913 -12.74 7.65 -51.57
CA THR A 913 -11.53 8.41 -51.15
C THR A 913 -11.65 8.96 -49.72
N TYR A 914 -12.86 9.32 -49.29
CA TYR A 914 -13.11 9.74 -47.91
C TYR A 914 -13.00 8.57 -46.92
N LEU A 915 -13.61 7.42 -47.24
CA LEU A 915 -13.57 6.22 -46.40
C LEU A 915 -12.17 5.60 -46.32
N GLU A 916 -11.38 5.61 -47.39
CA GLU A 916 -9.98 5.14 -47.36
C GLU A 916 -9.09 6.00 -46.45
N ARG A 917 -9.27 7.32 -46.47
CA ARG A 917 -8.58 8.22 -45.53
C ARG A 917 -9.07 8.01 -44.09
N PHE A 918 -10.36 7.73 -43.91
CA PHE A 918 -10.95 7.44 -42.60
C PHE A 918 -10.48 6.11 -42.00
N ASP A 919 -10.42 5.04 -42.80
CA ASP A 919 -9.92 3.73 -42.39
C ASP A 919 -8.43 3.80 -41.99
N SER A 920 -7.65 4.69 -42.62
CA SER A 920 -6.26 4.96 -42.22
C SER A 920 -6.10 5.66 -40.85
N LEU A 921 -7.18 6.26 -40.31
CA LEU A 921 -7.22 6.92 -39.00
C LEU A 921 -7.71 6.00 -37.86
N VAL A 922 -8.34 4.87 -38.19
CA VAL A 922 -8.96 3.93 -37.25
C VAL A 922 -8.12 2.66 -37.04
N GLN A 923 -7.26 2.30 -38.00
CA GLN A 923 -6.38 1.13 -37.85
C GLN A 923 -5.07 1.46 -37.12
N PRO A 924 -4.71 0.74 -36.04
CA PRO A 924 -3.36 0.80 -35.49
C PRO A 924 -2.39 0.10 -36.45
N ARG A 925 -1.31 0.79 -36.85
CA ARG A 925 -0.19 0.13 -37.54
C ARG A 925 0.67 -0.61 -36.52
N GLU A 926 1.03 -1.84 -36.83
CA GLU A 926 2.13 -2.58 -36.19
C GLU A 926 3.40 -1.72 -36.23
N MET A 927 3.93 -1.38 -35.06
CA MET A 927 5.25 -0.75 -34.94
C MET A 927 6.33 -1.80 -35.22
N THR A 928 6.86 -1.84 -36.44
CA THR A 928 8.18 -2.41 -36.70
C THR A 928 9.24 -1.40 -36.23
N CYS A 929 9.89 -1.71 -35.11
CA CYS A 929 11.02 -0.95 -34.60
C CYS A 929 12.29 -1.42 -35.32
N ASP A 930 12.70 -0.72 -36.38
CA ASP A 930 14.08 -0.79 -36.87
C ASP A 930 14.94 0.18 -36.07
N PHE A 931 15.64 -0.34 -35.05
CA PHE A 931 16.75 0.35 -34.41
C PHE A 931 18.02 0.10 -35.21
N ARG A 932 18.66 1.18 -35.67
CA ARG A 932 20.10 1.23 -35.91
C ARG A 932 20.71 2.33 -35.03
N PRO A 933 21.96 2.12 -34.57
CA PRO A 933 22.49 2.62 -33.31
C PRO A 933 22.56 4.13 -33.17
#